data_AF-A0A2A5V9Q7-F1
#
_entry.id   AF-A0A2A5V9Q7-F1
#
_cell.length_a   1.000
_cell.length_b   1.000
_cell.length_c   1.000
_cell.angle_alpha   90.00
_cell.angle_beta   90.00
_cell.angle_gamma   90.00
#
_symmetry.space_group_name_H-M   'P 1'
#
loop_
_entity.id
_entity.type
_entity.pdbx_description
1 polymer ?
#
loop_
_entity_poly.entity_id
_entity_poly.type
_entity_poly.pdbx_seq_one_letter_code
_entity_poly.pdbx_strand_id
1 'polypeptide(L)'
;MKKFIISVILLIIIVLISFFTILSTLGIETTKFNSLISNKFAEAKNINLKLNTIKFKIDPRELRLFLETQNPEIVYKDATLPAYYVKVYVDFPSLLKSNFKIKKISLISKELDVNQIKKISSLIKPSNSKSFLNNKIKEGKVNTEVEIFLSDQGSFQNFIAKGKISDLEIELINNYKFSRANLNFFADKNDILIQNIKGDLQEIKISNGDIKLNLENGLKLESNFNSKVDLSEKQLDKYADFFDKYNSLGELKSLKTDLNNNIFIKFDSTYKIKDFNYSFSGKIERSKLKLTNPLANLIIKEKIKEIYFSGLEIKTVLKPKYISLKSLGEYSLNGSDYSKINLENTFKNDLVNLKIDFDYLRDLELDLINYKKNENSNASVQINIKKDKKTININKLNFKEKNNIIEIDNLKLRDNKLLSFEKIKVATERNNFFMQGGKKILIKGSKFDASNLTKFLNNQTNHNSLKNINSNIEIDFKNIKVPMSEKLQNFKLLGKIERGQFTKISSKGDFGGNNFLDISMKKDKDSENRYLEIYSDITRPLLTEYNFFKGLSGGKLLFTSVIDKSQSYSKLKIENFKVVNAPGVVQLLSLADLGGLADLSRGDGLSFDLLEIDMEKNKDSLKLNEILALGPSMSVLMEGYQNKDLTSLRGTLVPAKTLNKMISKIPVIGNIVIPKEAGEGLFGISFKMKGTKGKLKTTINPIRTLTPRFLQKIIDKKKQVK
;
A
#
# COMPACT_ATOMS: atom_id res chain seq x y z
N MET A 1 -51.68 -74.50 -43.37
CA MET A 1 -50.95 -74.63 -42.08
C MET A 1 -50.07 -73.43 -41.74
N LYS A 2 -49.18 -72.94 -42.62
CA LYS A 2 -48.32 -71.76 -42.33
C LYS A 2 -49.09 -70.50 -41.88
N LYS A 3 -50.18 -70.12 -42.56
CA LYS A 3 -51.01 -68.94 -42.17
C LYS A 3 -51.66 -69.09 -40.79
N PHE A 4 -52.15 -70.28 -40.43
CA PHE A 4 -52.75 -70.54 -39.11
C PHE A 4 -51.71 -70.48 -37.98
N ILE A 5 -50.54 -71.08 -38.19
CA ILE A 5 -49.42 -71.01 -37.24
C ILE A 5 -48.95 -69.57 -37.05
N ILE A 6 -48.84 -68.79 -38.14
CA ILE A 6 -48.49 -67.36 -38.08
C ILE A 6 -49.55 -66.57 -37.29
N SER A 7 -50.85 -66.80 -37.52
CA SER A 7 -51.92 -66.12 -36.77
C SER A 7 -51.93 -66.48 -35.29
N VAL A 8 -51.67 -67.74 -34.93
CA VAL A 8 -51.55 -68.16 -33.52
C VAL A 8 -50.33 -67.53 -32.86
N ILE A 9 -49.18 -67.50 -33.54
CA ILE A 9 -47.98 -66.82 -33.04
C ILE A 9 -48.25 -65.32 -32.88
N LEU A 10 -48.91 -64.67 -33.83
CA LEU A 10 -49.24 -63.24 -33.76
C LEU A 10 -50.20 -62.95 -32.60
N LEU A 11 -51.19 -63.80 -32.37
CA LEU A 11 -52.12 -63.69 -31.25
C LEU A 11 -51.38 -63.85 -29.91
N ILE A 12 -50.49 -64.84 -29.79
CA ILE A 12 -49.65 -65.04 -28.60
C ILE A 12 -48.78 -63.80 -28.36
N ILE A 13 -48.17 -63.24 -29.41
CA ILE A 13 -47.36 -62.01 -29.31
C ILE A 13 -48.24 -60.83 -28.84
N ILE A 14 -49.43 -60.65 -29.41
CA ILE A 14 -50.35 -59.58 -29.00
C ILE A 14 -50.77 -59.74 -27.53
N VAL A 15 -51.09 -60.97 -27.10
CA VAL A 15 -51.44 -61.26 -25.70
C VAL A 15 -50.24 -61.00 -24.79
N LEU A 16 -49.03 -61.40 -25.17
CA LEU A 16 -47.81 -61.11 -24.41
C LEU A 16 -47.51 -59.62 -24.33
N ILE A 17 -47.67 -58.88 -25.44
CA ILE A 17 -47.50 -57.41 -25.47
C ILE A 17 -48.56 -56.75 -24.60
N SER A 18 -49.82 -57.15 -24.70
CA SER A 18 -50.91 -56.61 -23.88
C SER A 18 -50.65 -56.88 -22.39
N PHE A 19 -50.26 -58.11 -22.05
CA PHE A 19 -49.90 -58.49 -20.69
C PHE A 19 -48.69 -57.71 -20.16
N PHE A 20 -47.64 -57.55 -20.98
CA PHE A 20 -46.48 -56.73 -20.64
C PHE A 20 -46.85 -55.26 -20.48
N THR A 21 -47.75 -54.74 -21.31
CA THR A 21 -48.26 -53.36 -21.25
C THR A 21 -49.05 -53.16 -19.96
N ILE A 22 -49.94 -54.07 -19.61
CA ILE A 22 -50.70 -54.05 -18.35
C ILE A 22 -49.75 -54.11 -17.14
N LEU A 23 -48.77 -55.02 -17.15
CA LEU A 23 -47.78 -55.15 -16.08
C LEU A 23 -46.86 -53.94 -15.95
N SER A 24 -46.53 -53.27 -17.05
CA SER A 24 -45.68 -52.08 -17.03
C SER A 24 -46.42 -50.81 -16.61
N THR A 25 -47.73 -50.72 -16.85
CA THR A 25 -48.54 -49.52 -16.58
C THR A 25 -49.37 -49.64 -15.30
N LEU A 26 -50.34 -50.55 -15.28
CA LEU A 26 -51.29 -50.73 -14.19
C LEU A 26 -50.71 -51.60 -13.06
N GLY A 27 -50.03 -52.68 -13.44
CA GLY A 27 -49.59 -53.75 -12.52
C GLY A 27 -50.73 -54.63 -12.04
N ILE A 28 -50.39 -55.66 -11.25
CA ILE A 28 -51.36 -56.56 -10.59
C ILE A 28 -51.35 -56.25 -9.09
N GLU A 29 -52.45 -55.74 -8.56
CA GLU A 29 -52.61 -55.38 -7.14
C GLU A 29 -53.19 -56.54 -6.32
N THR A 30 -52.65 -56.81 -5.13
CA THR A 30 -53.15 -57.85 -4.22
C THR A 30 -52.83 -57.56 -2.76
N THR A 31 -53.64 -58.10 -1.84
CA THR A 31 -53.42 -58.10 -0.38
C THR A 31 -53.01 -59.46 0.16
N LYS A 32 -53.13 -60.53 -0.65
CA LYS A 32 -52.97 -61.92 -0.20
C LYS A 32 -51.60 -62.23 0.42
N PHE A 33 -50.56 -61.51 -0.01
CA PHE A 33 -49.18 -61.74 0.44
C PHE A 33 -48.77 -60.84 1.62
N ASN A 34 -49.61 -59.90 2.05
CA ASN A 34 -49.22 -58.90 3.05
C ASN A 34 -48.83 -59.56 4.38
N SER A 35 -49.69 -60.44 4.92
CA SER A 35 -49.44 -61.12 6.21
C SER A 35 -48.18 -61.98 6.17
N LEU A 36 -47.96 -62.71 5.06
CA LEU A 36 -46.78 -63.55 4.88
C LEU A 36 -45.49 -62.72 4.86
N ILE A 37 -45.49 -61.59 4.14
CA ILE A 37 -44.33 -60.70 4.07
C ILE A 37 -44.09 -60.04 5.43
N SER A 38 -45.13 -59.48 6.06
CA SER A 38 -45.05 -58.86 7.38
C SER A 38 -44.51 -59.82 8.45
N ASN A 39 -45.00 -61.06 8.51
CA ASN A 39 -44.55 -62.06 9.50
C ASN A 39 -43.09 -62.45 9.29
N LYS A 40 -42.65 -62.64 8.04
CA LYS A 40 -41.24 -62.94 7.74
C LYS A 40 -40.30 -61.81 8.17
N PHE A 41 -40.70 -60.55 8.05
CA PHE A 41 -39.89 -59.42 8.51
C PHE A 41 -39.86 -59.29 10.05
N ALA A 42 -40.98 -59.61 10.70
CA ALA A 42 -41.07 -59.65 12.16
C ALA A 42 -40.16 -60.72 12.78
N GLU A 43 -40.09 -61.90 12.17
CA GLU A 43 -39.20 -63.01 12.61
C GLU A 43 -37.71 -62.70 12.41
N ALA A 44 -37.37 -61.88 11.40
CA ALA A 44 -36.00 -61.77 10.95
C ALA A 44 -35.16 -60.69 11.66
N LYS A 45 -35.65 -59.47 11.92
CA LYS A 45 -34.74 -58.31 12.20
C LYS A 45 -35.34 -57.10 12.96
N ASN A 46 -36.20 -57.26 13.97
CA ASN A 46 -36.77 -56.11 14.72
C ASN A 46 -37.40 -55.04 13.80
N ILE A 47 -38.02 -55.47 12.69
CA ILE A 47 -38.75 -54.62 11.76
C ILE A 47 -40.22 -55.04 11.84
N ASN A 48 -41.07 -54.13 12.28
CA ASN A 48 -42.51 -54.29 12.15
C ASN A 48 -42.96 -53.59 10.86
N LEU A 49 -43.57 -54.36 9.96
CA LEU A 49 -43.97 -53.92 8.63
C LEU A 49 -45.46 -54.16 8.46
N LYS A 50 -46.22 -53.10 8.19
CA LYS A 50 -47.64 -53.18 7.82
C LYS A 50 -47.84 -52.69 6.40
N LEU A 51 -48.46 -53.52 5.57
CA LEU A 51 -48.68 -53.28 4.14
C LEU A 51 -50.17 -53.18 3.86
N ASN A 52 -50.58 -52.17 3.07
CA ASN A 52 -51.97 -52.02 2.61
C ASN A 52 -52.24 -52.89 1.39
N THR A 53 -51.54 -52.62 0.28
CA THR A 53 -51.58 -53.42 -0.95
C THR A 53 -50.18 -53.54 -1.54
N ILE A 54 -49.98 -54.57 -2.36
CA ILE A 54 -48.75 -54.80 -3.12
C ILE A 54 -49.11 -54.88 -4.59
N LYS A 55 -48.41 -54.12 -5.43
CA LYS A 55 -48.51 -54.13 -6.88
C LYS A 55 -47.31 -54.82 -7.49
N PHE A 56 -47.55 -55.85 -8.31
CA PHE A 56 -46.54 -56.46 -9.16
C PHE A 56 -46.47 -55.69 -10.48
N LYS A 57 -45.30 -55.14 -10.79
CA LYS A 57 -45.07 -54.35 -12.01
C LYS A 57 -43.78 -54.76 -12.68
N ILE A 58 -43.71 -54.55 -13.99
CA ILE A 58 -42.45 -54.65 -14.75
C ILE A 58 -41.95 -53.25 -15.03
N ASP A 59 -40.68 -52.98 -14.74
CA ASP A 59 -40.00 -51.78 -15.20
C ASP A 59 -39.54 -52.01 -16.64
N PRO A 60 -40.16 -51.37 -17.66
CA PRO A 60 -39.80 -51.62 -19.05
C PRO A 60 -38.39 -51.12 -19.40
N ARG A 61 -37.79 -50.23 -18.59
CA ARG A 61 -36.42 -49.74 -18.82
C ARG A 61 -35.37 -50.73 -18.33
N GLU A 62 -35.62 -51.34 -17.17
CA GLU A 62 -34.71 -52.34 -16.60
C GLU A 62 -35.06 -53.78 -17.01
N LEU A 63 -36.21 -54.00 -17.65
CA LEU A 63 -36.81 -55.32 -17.93
C LEU A 63 -36.89 -56.20 -16.67
N ARG A 64 -37.25 -55.60 -15.53
CA ARG A 64 -37.27 -56.28 -14.23
C ARG A 64 -38.64 -56.21 -13.58
N LEU A 65 -39.01 -57.29 -12.90
CA LEU A 65 -40.18 -57.31 -12.02
C LEU A 65 -39.84 -56.56 -10.72
N PHE A 66 -40.74 -55.70 -10.28
CA PHE A 66 -40.69 -55.07 -8.97
C PHE A 66 -42.03 -55.15 -8.25
N LEU A 67 -41.94 -55.19 -6.92
CA LEU A 67 -43.06 -55.13 -5.99
C LEU A 67 -43.16 -53.69 -5.48
N GLU A 68 -44.29 -53.04 -5.65
CA GLU A 68 -44.54 -51.68 -5.16
C GLU A 68 -45.61 -51.70 -4.07
N THR A 69 -45.37 -50.96 -2.98
CA THR A 69 -46.38 -50.72 -1.95
C THR A 69 -46.42 -49.24 -1.60
N GLN A 70 -47.62 -48.73 -1.34
CA GLN A 70 -47.88 -47.32 -1.05
C GLN A 70 -48.24 -47.11 0.42
N ASN A 71 -47.67 -46.08 1.03
CA ASN A 71 -47.84 -45.72 2.44
C ASN A 71 -47.64 -46.89 3.42
N PRO A 72 -46.56 -47.69 3.33
CA PRO A 72 -46.33 -48.76 4.31
C PRO A 72 -45.99 -48.16 5.69
N GLU A 73 -46.45 -48.81 6.76
CA GLU A 73 -45.98 -48.49 8.11
C GLU A 73 -44.76 -49.37 8.38
N ILE A 74 -43.58 -48.74 8.46
CA ILE A 74 -42.32 -49.42 8.72
C ILE A 74 -41.79 -48.91 10.06
N VAL A 75 -41.65 -49.79 11.05
CA VAL A 75 -41.04 -49.48 12.33
C VAL A 75 -39.80 -50.34 12.48
N TYR A 76 -38.64 -49.71 12.63
CA TYR A 76 -37.37 -50.40 12.87
C TYR A 76 -36.75 -49.86 14.16
N LYS A 77 -36.51 -50.75 15.14
CA LYS A 77 -35.94 -50.38 16.45
C LYS A 77 -36.63 -49.15 17.05
N ASP A 78 -37.96 -49.19 17.13
CA ASP A 78 -38.83 -48.15 17.69
C ASP A 78 -38.87 -46.81 16.94
N ALA A 79 -38.21 -46.71 15.78
CA ALA A 79 -38.31 -45.55 14.90
C ALA A 79 -39.18 -45.85 13.69
N THR A 80 -40.21 -45.03 13.47
CA THR A 80 -41.04 -45.06 12.27
C THR A 80 -40.26 -44.50 11.09
N LEU A 81 -40.22 -45.25 9.97
CA LEU A 81 -39.65 -44.82 8.71
C LEU A 81 -40.78 -44.36 7.77
N PRO A 82 -40.98 -43.04 7.59
CA PRO A 82 -42.03 -42.50 6.75
C PRO A 82 -41.70 -42.69 5.25
N ALA A 83 -42.29 -43.70 4.64
CA ALA A 83 -42.20 -43.96 3.20
C ALA A 83 -43.54 -43.70 2.50
N TYR A 84 -43.50 -43.01 1.37
CA TYR A 84 -44.65 -42.86 0.48
C TYR A 84 -44.78 -44.07 -0.46
N TYR A 85 -43.66 -44.49 -1.06
CA TYR A 85 -43.56 -45.72 -1.83
C TYR A 85 -42.34 -46.53 -1.43
N VAL A 86 -42.49 -47.85 -1.42
CA VAL A 86 -41.37 -48.80 -1.38
C VAL A 86 -41.47 -49.71 -2.59
N LYS A 87 -40.40 -49.76 -3.38
CA LYS A 87 -40.25 -50.62 -4.56
C LYS A 87 -39.15 -51.63 -4.31
N VAL A 88 -39.44 -52.91 -4.45
CA VAL A 88 -38.48 -54.01 -4.30
C VAL A 88 -38.31 -54.69 -5.64
N TYR A 89 -37.14 -54.50 -6.26
CA TYR A 89 -36.78 -55.10 -7.54
C TYR A 89 -36.18 -56.49 -7.30
N VAL A 90 -36.78 -57.48 -7.97
CA VAL A 90 -36.46 -58.89 -7.79
C VAL A 90 -35.89 -59.48 -9.08
N ASP A 91 -35.01 -60.47 -8.92
CA ASP A 91 -34.48 -61.21 -10.06
C ASP A 91 -35.53 -62.21 -10.57
N PHE A 92 -36.07 -62.01 -11.77
CA PHE A 92 -37.20 -62.79 -12.27
C PHE A 92 -36.92 -64.30 -12.36
N PRO A 93 -35.75 -64.78 -12.87
CA PRO A 93 -35.40 -66.19 -12.84
C PRO A 93 -35.27 -66.76 -11.42
N SER A 94 -34.99 -65.92 -10.42
CA SER A 94 -34.91 -66.33 -9.01
C SER A 94 -36.27 -66.62 -8.39
N LEU A 95 -37.38 -66.16 -8.99
CA LEU A 95 -38.74 -66.49 -8.54
C LEU A 95 -39.13 -67.93 -8.90
N LEU A 96 -38.57 -68.47 -9.98
CA LEU A 96 -38.80 -69.85 -10.44
C LEU A 96 -37.95 -70.87 -9.68
N LYS A 97 -36.92 -70.40 -8.98
CA LYS A 97 -36.03 -71.20 -8.11
C LYS A 97 -36.44 -70.92 -6.66
N SER A 98 -36.29 -71.85 -5.73
CA SER A 98 -36.60 -71.63 -4.30
C SER A 98 -35.66 -70.63 -3.59
N ASN A 99 -34.85 -69.88 -4.34
CA ASN A 99 -33.83 -68.96 -3.84
C ASN A 99 -34.13 -67.54 -4.34
N PHE A 100 -35.09 -66.89 -3.69
CA PHE A 100 -35.55 -65.53 -3.99
C PHE A 100 -34.44 -64.49 -3.77
N LYS A 101 -34.13 -63.69 -4.79
CA LYS A 101 -33.07 -62.66 -4.74
C LYS A 101 -33.62 -61.25 -4.95
N ILE A 102 -33.36 -60.37 -3.98
CA ILE A 102 -33.62 -58.93 -4.09
C ILE A 102 -32.37 -58.25 -4.62
N LYS A 103 -32.50 -57.48 -5.69
CA LYS A 103 -31.38 -56.75 -6.31
C LYS A 103 -31.33 -55.29 -5.85
N LYS A 104 -32.49 -54.65 -5.74
CA LYS A 104 -32.61 -53.22 -5.44
C LYS A 104 -33.86 -52.93 -4.62
N ILE A 105 -33.75 -52.07 -3.62
CA ILE A 105 -34.87 -51.52 -2.87
C ILE A 105 -34.87 -50.00 -3.08
N SER A 106 -35.94 -49.43 -3.64
CA SER A 106 -36.13 -47.97 -3.72
C SER A 106 -37.17 -47.54 -2.69
N LEU A 107 -36.80 -46.60 -1.82
CA LEU A 107 -37.66 -46.02 -0.81
C LEU A 107 -37.83 -44.53 -1.13
N ILE A 108 -39.06 -44.13 -1.44
CA ILE A 108 -39.43 -42.76 -1.73
C ILE A 108 -40.15 -42.21 -0.50
N SER A 109 -39.60 -41.19 0.14
CA SER A 109 -40.18 -40.59 1.34
C SER A 109 -41.38 -39.69 1.00
N LYS A 110 -42.24 -39.45 1.99
CA LYS A 110 -43.06 -38.23 2.00
C LYS A 110 -42.16 -37.01 2.24
N GLU A 111 -42.69 -35.80 2.12
CA GLU A 111 -42.01 -34.62 2.66
C GLU A 111 -41.81 -34.81 4.17
N LEU A 112 -40.55 -34.75 4.61
CA LEU A 112 -40.16 -34.96 6.00
C LEU A 112 -39.63 -33.68 6.60
N ASP A 113 -40.17 -33.29 7.75
CA ASP A 113 -39.59 -32.22 8.55
C ASP A 113 -38.31 -32.69 9.23
N VAL A 114 -37.37 -31.78 9.47
CA VAL A 114 -36.10 -32.06 10.17
C VAL A 114 -36.31 -32.81 11.49
N ASN A 115 -37.37 -32.55 12.25
CA ASN A 115 -37.67 -33.27 13.49
C ASN A 115 -37.94 -34.76 13.26
N GLN A 116 -38.60 -35.12 12.16
CA GLN A 116 -38.80 -36.52 11.78
C GLN A 116 -37.47 -37.17 11.37
N ILE A 117 -36.63 -36.44 10.63
CA ILE A 117 -35.29 -36.91 10.22
C ILE A 117 -34.38 -37.11 11.44
N LYS A 118 -34.42 -36.22 12.43
CA LYS A 118 -33.68 -36.35 13.70
C LYS A 118 -34.08 -37.60 14.47
N LYS A 119 -35.38 -37.96 14.48
CA LYS A 119 -35.85 -39.24 15.06
C LYS A 119 -35.24 -40.45 14.34
N ILE A 120 -35.21 -40.43 13.01
CA ILE A 120 -34.61 -41.50 12.19
C ILE A 120 -33.09 -41.57 12.42
N SER A 121 -32.42 -40.43 12.65
CA SER A 121 -30.98 -40.36 12.90
C SER A 121 -30.53 -41.18 14.12
N SER A 122 -31.43 -41.45 15.07
CA SER A 122 -31.16 -42.30 16.24
C SER A 122 -30.63 -43.68 15.83
N LEU A 123 -31.10 -44.21 14.70
CA LEU A 123 -30.72 -45.50 14.11
C LEU A 123 -29.31 -45.52 13.50
N ILE A 124 -28.75 -44.34 13.19
CA ILE A 124 -27.44 -44.19 12.56
C ILE A 124 -26.35 -44.27 13.64
N LYS A 125 -25.23 -44.94 13.34
CA LYS A 125 -24.05 -44.97 14.23
C LYS A 125 -23.58 -43.54 14.58
N PRO A 126 -23.02 -43.32 15.78
CA PRO A 126 -22.42 -42.03 16.15
C PRO A 126 -21.41 -41.57 15.09
N SER A 127 -21.58 -40.33 14.59
CA SER A 127 -20.72 -39.74 13.57
C SER A 127 -20.82 -38.23 13.60
N ASN A 128 -19.86 -37.55 12.97
CA ASN A 128 -19.90 -36.09 12.80
C ASN A 128 -21.13 -35.65 12.01
N SER A 129 -21.56 -36.43 11.01
CA SER A 129 -22.78 -36.15 10.24
C SER A 129 -24.04 -36.27 11.09
N LYS A 130 -24.13 -37.28 11.97
CA LYS A 130 -25.25 -37.42 12.93
C LYS A 130 -25.27 -36.25 13.91
N SER A 131 -24.11 -35.87 14.45
CA SER A 131 -23.98 -34.70 15.33
C SER A 131 -24.38 -33.40 14.63
N PHE A 132 -23.95 -33.21 13.38
CA PHE A 132 -24.29 -32.04 12.57
C PHE A 132 -25.81 -31.95 12.33
N LEU A 133 -26.43 -33.04 11.87
CA LEU A 133 -27.88 -33.11 11.66
C LEU A 133 -28.66 -32.75 12.93
N ASN A 134 -28.29 -33.32 14.08
CA ASN A 134 -29.05 -33.15 15.32
C ASN A 134 -28.85 -31.77 15.96
N ASN A 135 -27.63 -31.24 15.90
CA ASN A 135 -27.25 -30.05 16.65
C ASN A 135 -27.23 -28.77 15.79
N LYS A 136 -26.87 -28.88 14.51
CA LYS A 136 -26.63 -27.72 13.63
C LYS A 136 -27.79 -27.42 12.69
N ILE A 137 -28.55 -28.42 12.25
CA ILE A 137 -29.76 -28.19 11.46
C ILE A 137 -30.92 -27.87 12.40
N LYS A 138 -31.52 -26.69 12.25
CA LYS A 138 -32.63 -26.22 13.10
C LYS A 138 -33.98 -26.50 12.46
N GLU A 139 -34.11 -26.12 11.19
CA GLU A 139 -35.35 -26.22 10.41
C GLU A 139 -35.04 -26.73 9.00
N GLY A 140 -36.07 -27.22 8.31
CA GLY A 140 -35.98 -27.69 6.94
C GLY A 140 -36.93 -28.84 6.63
N LYS A 141 -37.19 -29.01 5.35
CA LYS A 141 -38.05 -30.06 4.79
C LYS A 141 -37.28 -30.85 3.75
N VAL A 142 -37.43 -32.16 3.75
CA VAL A 142 -36.68 -33.06 2.85
C VAL A 142 -37.61 -34.02 2.14
N ASN A 143 -37.47 -34.07 0.82
CA ASN A 143 -38.10 -35.07 -0.03
C ASN A 143 -36.97 -35.89 -0.64
N THR A 144 -36.89 -37.18 -0.29
CA THR A 144 -35.78 -38.04 -0.68
C THR A 144 -36.24 -39.35 -1.31
N GLU A 145 -35.48 -39.82 -2.28
CA GLU A 145 -35.50 -41.18 -2.79
C GLU A 145 -34.17 -41.84 -2.43
N VAL A 146 -34.23 -43.03 -1.83
CA VAL A 146 -33.06 -43.83 -1.47
C VAL A 146 -33.16 -45.18 -2.15
N GLU A 147 -32.25 -45.44 -3.08
CA GLU A 147 -32.08 -46.71 -3.76
C GLU A 147 -30.94 -47.49 -3.08
N ILE A 148 -31.21 -48.70 -2.60
CA ILE A 148 -30.27 -49.59 -1.93
C ILE A 148 -30.03 -50.79 -2.84
N PHE A 149 -28.78 -51.02 -3.22
CA PHE A 149 -28.36 -52.14 -4.06
C PHE A 149 -27.80 -53.27 -3.20
N LEU A 150 -28.26 -54.49 -3.45
CA LEU A 150 -27.91 -55.67 -2.66
C LEU A 150 -27.16 -56.70 -3.52
N SER A 151 -26.25 -57.43 -2.89
CA SER A 151 -25.58 -58.58 -3.49
C SER A 151 -26.53 -59.77 -3.66
N ASP A 152 -26.09 -60.80 -4.39
CA ASP A 152 -26.81 -62.07 -4.53
C ASP A 152 -27.10 -62.78 -3.20
N GLN A 153 -26.34 -62.46 -2.15
CA GLN A 153 -26.52 -62.99 -0.80
C GLN A 153 -27.39 -62.06 0.07
N GLY A 154 -27.89 -60.96 -0.49
CA GLY A 154 -28.70 -59.96 0.22
C GLY A 154 -27.89 -59.00 1.10
N SER A 155 -26.57 -58.96 0.96
CA SER A 155 -25.71 -58.00 1.68
C SER A 155 -25.70 -56.63 0.97
N PHE A 156 -25.55 -55.55 1.73
CA PHE A 156 -25.45 -54.20 1.20
C PHE A 156 -24.24 -54.06 0.26
N GLN A 157 -24.46 -53.54 -0.95
CA GLN A 157 -23.40 -53.31 -1.95
C GLN A 157 -23.16 -51.81 -2.18
N ASN A 158 -24.22 -51.06 -2.48
CA ASN A 158 -24.15 -49.63 -2.75
C ASN A 158 -25.50 -48.96 -2.46
N PHE A 159 -25.52 -47.63 -2.49
CA PHE A 159 -26.75 -46.85 -2.43
C PHE A 159 -26.68 -45.64 -3.37
N ILE A 160 -27.85 -45.12 -3.72
CA ILE A 160 -28.03 -43.80 -4.31
C ILE A 160 -29.10 -43.09 -3.48
N ALA A 161 -28.79 -41.94 -2.94
CA ALA A 161 -29.75 -41.07 -2.25
C ALA A 161 -29.85 -39.76 -3.02
N LYS A 162 -31.06 -39.37 -3.42
CA LYS A 162 -31.30 -38.13 -4.17
C LYS A 162 -32.54 -37.44 -3.65
N GLY A 163 -32.56 -36.12 -3.66
CA GLY A 163 -33.68 -35.39 -3.10
C GLY A 163 -33.56 -33.88 -3.18
N LYS A 164 -34.56 -33.24 -2.58
CA LYS A 164 -34.62 -31.78 -2.43
C LYS A 164 -34.77 -31.44 -0.96
N ILE A 165 -34.12 -30.34 -0.57
CA ILE A 165 -34.28 -29.74 0.74
C ILE A 165 -34.78 -28.31 0.54
N SER A 166 -35.85 -27.95 1.24
CA SER A 166 -36.41 -26.59 1.26
C SER A 166 -36.44 -26.01 2.67
N ASP A 167 -36.42 -24.67 2.74
CA ASP A 167 -36.49 -23.88 3.98
C ASP A 167 -35.50 -24.32 5.06
N LEU A 168 -34.29 -24.71 4.65
CA LEU A 168 -33.25 -25.19 5.54
C LEU A 168 -32.65 -24.03 6.35
N GLU A 169 -32.58 -24.22 7.67
CA GLU A 169 -31.82 -23.35 8.59
C GLU A 169 -30.68 -24.16 9.24
N ILE A 170 -29.45 -23.70 9.02
CA ILE A 170 -28.23 -24.28 9.58
C ILE A 170 -27.53 -23.25 10.45
N GLU A 171 -27.21 -23.65 11.68
CA GLU A 171 -26.26 -22.95 12.54
C GLU A 171 -24.84 -23.48 12.28
N LEU A 172 -23.98 -22.62 11.73
CA LEU A 172 -22.59 -22.90 11.40
C LEU A 172 -21.68 -22.58 12.59
N ILE A 173 -20.37 -22.70 12.36
CA ILE A 173 -19.33 -22.34 13.34
C ILE A 173 -19.46 -20.82 13.65
N ASN A 174 -19.15 -20.43 14.89
CA ASN A 174 -19.28 -19.04 15.40
C ASN A 174 -20.71 -18.47 15.34
N ASN A 175 -21.72 -19.34 15.44
CA ASN A 175 -23.15 -18.97 15.42
C ASN A 175 -23.59 -18.26 14.12
N TYR A 176 -22.83 -18.42 13.03
CA TYR A 176 -23.26 -17.94 11.73
C TYR A 176 -24.45 -18.75 11.23
N LYS A 177 -25.47 -18.10 10.69
CA LYS A 177 -26.67 -18.78 10.21
C LYS A 177 -26.73 -18.81 8.68
N PHE A 178 -27.03 -19.98 8.13
CA PHE A 178 -27.47 -20.12 6.75
C PHE A 178 -28.97 -20.41 6.76
N SER A 179 -29.77 -19.47 6.26
CA SER A 179 -31.22 -19.46 6.39
C SER A 179 -31.91 -19.47 5.03
N ARG A 180 -33.18 -19.93 5.01
CA ARG A 180 -34.01 -20.04 3.80
C ARG A 180 -33.31 -20.83 2.69
N ALA A 181 -32.51 -21.81 3.08
CA ALA A 181 -31.68 -22.54 2.15
C ALA A 181 -32.49 -23.58 1.37
N ASN A 182 -32.36 -23.55 0.05
CA ASN A 182 -32.97 -24.50 -0.88
C ASN A 182 -31.86 -25.16 -1.67
N LEU A 183 -31.89 -26.48 -1.79
CA LEU A 183 -30.88 -27.25 -2.51
C LEU A 183 -31.43 -28.58 -3.02
N ASN A 184 -30.78 -29.12 -4.04
CA ASN A 184 -30.93 -30.51 -4.45
C ASN A 184 -29.70 -31.28 -4.00
N PHE A 185 -29.83 -32.57 -3.72
CA PHE A 185 -28.68 -33.43 -3.46
C PHE A 185 -28.78 -34.75 -4.22
N PHE A 186 -27.60 -35.31 -4.49
CA PHE A 186 -27.38 -36.65 -4.98
C PHE A 186 -26.15 -37.19 -4.25
N ALA A 187 -26.24 -38.39 -3.70
CA ALA A 187 -25.16 -39.00 -2.95
C ALA A 187 -25.10 -40.49 -3.25
N ASP A 188 -23.89 -41.01 -3.42
CA ASP A 188 -23.62 -42.44 -3.42
C ASP A 188 -22.48 -42.75 -2.43
N LYS A 189 -21.88 -43.94 -2.56
CA LYS A 189 -20.77 -44.36 -1.69
C LYS A 189 -19.52 -43.48 -1.81
N ASN A 190 -19.28 -42.87 -2.97
CA ASN A 190 -18.02 -42.23 -3.31
C ASN A 190 -18.17 -40.71 -3.44
N ASP A 191 -19.29 -40.23 -3.98
CA ASP A 191 -19.52 -38.82 -4.29
C ASP A 191 -20.81 -38.29 -3.64
N ILE A 192 -20.75 -37.02 -3.22
CA ILE A 192 -21.91 -36.23 -2.78
C ILE A 192 -21.94 -34.95 -3.61
N LEU A 193 -23.04 -34.75 -4.33
CA LEU A 193 -23.33 -33.56 -5.11
C LEU A 193 -24.48 -32.82 -4.46
N ILE A 194 -24.27 -31.55 -4.15
CA ILE A 194 -25.30 -30.61 -3.69
C ILE A 194 -25.39 -29.55 -4.76
N GLN A 195 -26.58 -29.34 -5.32
CA GLN A 195 -26.78 -28.48 -6.49
C GLN A 195 -27.88 -27.45 -6.27
N ASN A 196 -27.84 -26.37 -7.05
CA ASN A 196 -28.83 -25.29 -7.02
C ASN A 196 -29.02 -24.68 -5.62
N ILE A 197 -27.93 -24.53 -4.87
CA ILE A 197 -27.94 -23.93 -3.53
C ILE A 197 -28.35 -22.48 -3.64
N LYS A 198 -29.43 -22.12 -2.96
CA LYS A 198 -29.93 -20.74 -2.81
C LYS A 198 -30.26 -20.48 -1.36
N GLY A 199 -29.93 -19.31 -0.84
CA GLY A 199 -30.24 -18.94 0.54
C GLY A 199 -29.40 -17.77 1.02
N ASP A 200 -29.53 -17.44 2.30
CA ASP A 200 -28.86 -16.29 2.90
C ASP A 200 -27.91 -16.76 4.01
N LEU A 201 -26.61 -16.58 3.79
CA LEU A 201 -25.56 -16.80 4.77
C LEU A 201 -25.35 -15.46 5.51
N GLN A 202 -26.08 -15.28 6.60
CA GLN A 202 -26.23 -13.98 7.26
C GLN A 202 -26.64 -12.88 6.26
N GLU A 203 -25.81 -11.84 6.10
CA GLU A 203 -26.03 -10.74 5.16
C GLU A 203 -25.50 -11.04 3.73
N ILE A 204 -25.00 -12.26 3.48
CA ILE A 204 -24.48 -12.69 2.18
C ILE A 204 -25.52 -13.57 1.47
N LYS A 205 -26.07 -13.09 0.36
CA LYS A 205 -27.04 -13.83 -0.44
C LYS A 205 -26.35 -14.75 -1.43
N ILE A 206 -26.65 -16.04 -1.37
CA ILE A 206 -26.23 -17.05 -2.35
C ILE A 206 -27.35 -17.24 -3.36
N SER A 207 -27.14 -16.81 -4.61
CA SER A 207 -28.18 -16.87 -5.65
C SER A 207 -28.19 -18.16 -6.45
N ASN A 208 -27.05 -18.83 -6.52
CA ASN A 208 -26.87 -20.16 -7.08
C ASN A 208 -25.53 -20.73 -6.60
N GLY A 209 -25.46 -22.03 -6.40
CA GLY A 209 -24.20 -22.68 -6.09
C GLY A 209 -24.28 -24.19 -6.06
N ASP A 210 -23.12 -24.81 -6.15
CA ASP A 210 -22.97 -26.25 -6.13
C ASP A 210 -21.79 -26.62 -5.21
N ILE A 211 -21.89 -27.79 -4.56
CA ILE A 211 -20.83 -28.41 -3.77
C ILE A 211 -20.68 -29.85 -4.26
N LYS A 212 -19.45 -30.26 -4.55
CA LYS A 212 -19.07 -31.63 -4.81
C LYS A 212 -18.10 -32.09 -3.73
N LEU A 213 -18.42 -33.20 -3.08
CA LEU A 213 -17.55 -33.91 -2.16
C LEU A 213 -17.19 -35.25 -2.77
N ASN A 214 -15.91 -35.54 -2.92
CA ASN A 214 -15.40 -36.85 -3.30
C ASN A 214 -14.71 -37.48 -2.10
N LEU A 215 -15.12 -38.70 -1.76
CA LEU A 215 -14.70 -39.45 -0.58
C LEU A 215 -13.62 -40.50 -0.88
N GLU A 216 -13.19 -40.63 -2.14
CA GLU A 216 -12.15 -41.57 -2.55
C GLU A 216 -10.76 -41.07 -2.17
N ASN A 217 -9.99 -41.88 -1.42
CA ASN A 217 -8.62 -41.59 -1.02
C ASN A 217 -8.44 -40.25 -0.26
N GLY A 218 -9.37 -39.96 0.66
CA GLY A 218 -9.44 -38.72 1.43
C GLY A 218 -10.72 -37.94 1.10
N LEU A 219 -10.83 -36.70 1.58
CA LEU A 219 -11.94 -35.81 1.25
C LEU A 219 -11.45 -34.72 0.29
N LYS A 220 -12.13 -34.54 -0.84
CA LYS A 220 -11.96 -33.37 -1.72
C LYS A 220 -13.28 -32.61 -1.78
N LEU A 221 -13.22 -31.30 -1.56
CA LEU A 221 -14.34 -30.39 -1.65
C LEU A 221 -14.13 -29.43 -2.81
N GLU A 222 -15.09 -29.37 -3.71
CA GLU A 222 -15.19 -28.39 -4.79
C GLU A 222 -16.50 -27.63 -4.63
N SER A 223 -16.48 -26.30 -4.76
CA SER A 223 -17.70 -25.51 -4.74
C SER A 223 -17.60 -24.32 -5.68
N ASN A 224 -18.69 -24.07 -6.39
CA ASN A 224 -18.88 -22.87 -7.21
C ASN A 224 -20.15 -22.17 -6.75
N PHE A 225 -20.12 -20.87 -6.52
CA PHE A 225 -21.33 -20.15 -6.12
C PHE A 225 -21.28 -18.66 -6.44
N ASN A 226 -22.45 -18.11 -6.77
CA ASN A 226 -22.67 -16.68 -6.94
C ASN A 226 -23.10 -16.07 -5.61
N SER A 227 -22.40 -15.03 -5.16
CA SER A 227 -22.69 -14.33 -3.91
C SER A 227 -22.93 -12.85 -4.15
N LYS A 228 -24.00 -12.32 -3.57
CA LYS A 228 -24.28 -10.88 -3.48
C LYS A 228 -24.11 -10.42 -2.05
N VAL A 229 -23.34 -9.35 -1.88
CA VAL A 229 -22.97 -8.81 -0.57
C VAL A 229 -23.30 -7.32 -0.58
N ASP A 230 -23.99 -6.82 0.45
CA ASP A 230 -24.19 -5.39 0.70
C ASP A 230 -24.05 -5.15 2.21
N LEU A 231 -22.82 -4.81 2.61
CA LEU A 231 -22.43 -4.65 4.00
C LEU A 231 -22.12 -3.19 4.30
N SER A 232 -22.83 -2.66 5.30
CA SER A 232 -22.52 -1.39 5.97
C SER A 232 -21.43 -1.57 7.04
N GLU A 233 -20.89 -0.46 7.53
CA GLU A 233 -19.84 -0.44 8.56
C GLU A 233 -20.21 -1.27 9.79
N LYS A 234 -21.40 -1.05 10.37
CA LYS A 234 -21.90 -1.80 11.53
C LYS A 234 -22.00 -3.30 11.30
N GLN A 235 -22.22 -3.73 10.05
CA GLN A 235 -22.31 -5.16 9.71
C GLN A 235 -20.91 -5.75 9.53
N LEU A 236 -19.96 -4.98 9.00
CA LEU A 236 -18.56 -5.40 8.84
C LEU A 236 -17.85 -5.63 10.18
N ASP A 237 -18.26 -4.92 11.24
CA ASP A 237 -17.74 -5.13 12.60
C ASP A 237 -17.94 -6.59 13.08
N LYS A 238 -19.01 -7.28 12.63
CA LYS A 238 -19.25 -8.71 12.93
C LYS A 238 -18.23 -9.65 12.29
N TYR A 239 -17.47 -9.14 11.32
CA TYR A 239 -16.46 -9.88 10.57
C TYR A 239 -15.05 -9.35 10.85
N ALA A 240 -14.87 -8.46 11.84
CA ALA A 240 -13.60 -7.82 12.15
C ALA A 240 -12.47 -8.84 12.37
N ASP A 241 -12.71 -9.92 13.11
CA ASP A 241 -11.73 -10.99 13.38
C ASP A 241 -11.14 -11.63 12.10
N PHE A 242 -11.92 -11.68 11.02
CA PHE A 242 -11.46 -12.19 9.72
C PHE A 242 -10.53 -11.20 9.02
N PHE A 243 -10.83 -9.90 9.12
CA PHE A 243 -10.07 -8.84 8.46
C PHE A 243 -8.83 -8.41 9.27
N ASP A 244 -8.88 -8.46 10.60
CA ASP A 244 -7.80 -8.02 11.51
C ASP A 244 -6.49 -8.77 11.30
N LYS A 245 -6.56 -10.07 10.96
CA LYS A 245 -5.36 -10.86 10.61
C LYS A 245 -4.61 -10.34 9.38
N TYR A 246 -5.27 -9.52 8.54
CA TYR A 246 -4.74 -9.02 7.28
C TYR A 246 -4.75 -7.47 7.18
N ASN A 247 -5.10 -6.75 8.26
CA ASN A 247 -5.34 -5.30 8.34
C ASN A 247 -4.09 -4.39 8.23
N SER A 248 -3.09 -4.79 7.45
CA SER A 248 -1.83 -4.03 7.30
C SER A 248 -1.97 -2.72 6.50
N LEU A 249 -3.01 -2.56 5.68
CA LEU A 249 -3.23 -1.37 4.84
C LEU A 249 -4.35 -0.44 5.35
N GLY A 250 -5.44 -1.01 5.87
CA GLY A 250 -6.61 -0.27 6.30
C GLY A 250 -7.80 -1.18 6.61
N GLU A 251 -8.82 -0.60 7.21
CA GLU A 251 -10.06 -1.23 7.64
C GLU A 251 -11.15 -1.03 6.60
N LEU A 252 -11.83 -2.11 6.19
CA LEU A 252 -12.95 -2.06 5.26
C LEU A 252 -14.20 -1.54 5.99
N LYS A 253 -14.79 -0.44 5.51
CA LYS A 253 -15.93 0.25 6.13
C LYS A 253 -17.25 0.03 5.40
N SER A 254 -17.22 -0.30 4.12
CA SER A 254 -18.41 -0.75 3.39
C SER A 254 -18.02 -1.57 2.17
N LEU A 255 -18.91 -2.48 1.79
CA LEU A 255 -18.70 -3.34 0.62
C LEU A 255 -20.05 -3.71 0.00
N LYS A 256 -20.23 -3.37 -1.27
CA LYS A 256 -21.29 -3.92 -2.11
C LYS A 256 -20.71 -4.57 -3.35
N THR A 257 -20.99 -5.86 -3.53
CA THR A 257 -20.35 -6.65 -4.60
C THR A 257 -21.21 -7.82 -5.05
N ASP A 258 -21.03 -8.20 -6.31
CA ASP A 258 -21.55 -9.43 -6.91
C ASP A 258 -20.36 -10.26 -7.40
N LEU A 259 -20.19 -11.47 -6.86
CA LEU A 259 -18.99 -12.30 -7.05
C LEU A 259 -19.36 -13.73 -7.46
N ASN A 260 -18.60 -14.25 -8.42
CA ASN A 260 -18.52 -15.67 -8.74
C ASN A 260 -17.35 -16.26 -7.95
N ASN A 261 -17.63 -17.23 -7.11
CA ASN A 261 -16.66 -17.87 -6.22
C ASN A 261 -16.39 -19.30 -6.66
N ASN A 262 -15.14 -19.72 -6.56
CA ASN A 262 -14.70 -21.09 -6.76
C ASN A 262 -13.76 -21.50 -5.62
N ILE A 263 -14.12 -22.57 -4.91
CA ILE A 263 -13.37 -23.12 -3.79
C ILE A 263 -12.98 -24.56 -4.12
N PHE A 264 -11.72 -24.89 -3.87
CA PHE A 264 -11.20 -26.25 -3.86
C PHE A 264 -10.43 -26.47 -2.56
N ILE A 265 -10.71 -27.56 -1.86
CA ILE A 265 -9.98 -27.98 -0.66
C ILE A 265 -9.71 -29.48 -0.73
N LYS A 266 -8.46 -29.87 -0.52
CA LYS A 266 -8.04 -31.26 -0.42
C LYS A 266 -7.61 -31.59 0.99
N PHE A 267 -8.24 -32.59 1.58
CA PHE A 267 -7.91 -33.09 2.91
C PHE A 267 -7.11 -34.40 2.84
N ASP A 268 -6.39 -34.72 3.92
CA ASP A 268 -5.83 -36.04 4.15
C ASP A 268 -6.83 -36.99 4.83
N SER A 269 -6.43 -38.23 5.09
CA SER A 269 -7.26 -39.22 5.79
C SER A 269 -7.58 -38.85 7.25
N THR A 270 -6.85 -37.89 7.82
CA THR A 270 -7.09 -37.31 9.16
C THR A 270 -7.88 -36.00 9.12
N TYR A 271 -8.39 -35.62 7.94
CA TYR A 271 -9.08 -34.35 7.67
C TYR A 271 -8.23 -33.08 7.84
N LYS A 272 -6.90 -33.19 7.79
CA LYS A 272 -6.02 -32.01 7.69
C LYS A 272 -5.99 -31.49 6.26
N ILE A 273 -5.99 -30.17 6.10
CA ILE A 273 -5.89 -29.53 4.78
C ILE A 273 -4.50 -29.78 4.20
N LYS A 274 -4.43 -30.47 3.06
CA LYS A 274 -3.19 -30.66 2.27
C LYS A 274 -2.97 -29.52 1.29
N ASP A 275 -4.05 -29.05 0.66
CA ASP A 275 -4.00 -28.01 -0.36
C ASP A 275 -5.35 -27.29 -0.43
N PHE A 276 -5.34 -26.03 -0.86
CA PHE A 276 -6.55 -25.27 -1.12
C PHE A 276 -6.35 -24.23 -2.22
N ASN A 277 -7.45 -23.90 -2.89
CA ASN A 277 -7.51 -22.81 -3.84
C ASN A 277 -8.86 -22.11 -3.66
N TYR A 278 -8.83 -20.81 -3.41
CA TYR A 278 -10.02 -19.97 -3.45
C TYR A 278 -9.81 -18.90 -4.51
N SER A 279 -10.70 -18.86 -5.50
CA SER A 279 -10.70 -17.81 -6.50
C SER A 279 -12.06 -17.16 -6.60
N PHE A 280 -12.06 -15.86 -6.86
CA PHE A 280 -13.29 -15.14 -7.09
C PHE A 280 -13.11 -14.10 -8.18
N SER A 281 -14.19 -13.83 -8.90
CA SER A 281 -14.24 -12.77 -9.90
C SER A 281 -15.62 -12.15 -9.95
N GLY A 282 -15.71 -10.86 -10.25
CA GLY A 282 -16.98 -10.17 -10.35
C GLY A 282 -16.82 -8.67 -10.28
N LYS A 283 -17.85 -7.99 -9.78
CA LYS A 283 -17.89 -6.53 -9.71
C LYS A 283 -18.10 -6.06 -8.27
N ILE A 284 -17.17 -5.26 -7.77
CA ILE A 284 -17.35 -4.44 -6.58
C ILE A 284 -18.03 -3.16 -7.05
N GLU A 285 -19.33 -3.04 -6.77
CA GLU A 285 -20.11 -1.86 -7.14
C GLU A 285 -19.63 -0.63 -6.37
N ARG A 286 -19.40 -0.80 -5.07
CA ARG A 286 -18.91 0.26 -4.17
C ARG A 286 -18.17 -0.37 -2.99
N SER A 287 -17.07 0.25 -2.58
CA SER A 287 -16.42 -0.07 -1.30
C SER A 287 -15.73 1.14 -0.71
N LYS A 288 -15.58 1.15 0.62
CA LYS A 288 -14.88 2.18 1.37
C LYS A 288 -13.82 1.54 2.24
N LEU A 289 -12.58 1.98 2.10
CA LEU A 289 -11.43 1.58 2.91
C LEU A 289 -10.94 2.78 3.73
N LYS A 290 -10.79 2.61 5.03
CA LYS A 290 -10.17 3.59 5.94
C LYS A 290 -8.75 3.18 6.24
N LEU A 291 -7.77 4.01 5.90
CA LEU A 291 -6.36 3.71 6.11
C LEU A 291 -6.00 3.75 7.60
N THR A 292 -5.23 2.76 8.06
CA THR A 292 -4.76 2.70 9.47
C THR A 292 -3.87 3.90 9.79
N ASN A 293 -3.00 4.27 8.85
CA ASN A 293 -2.17 5.46 8.91
C ASN A 293 -2.50 6.36 7.71
N PRO A 294 -2.93 7.61 7.92
CA PRO A 294 -3.16 8.53 6.82
C PRO A 294 -1.90 8.69 5.97
N LEU A 295 -2.04 8.59 4.64
CA LEU A 295 -0.94 8.82 3.72
C LEU A 295 -0.72 10.33 3.59
N ALA A 296 0.43 10.79 4.07
CA ALA A 296 0.91 12.15 3.91
C ALA A 296 2.42 12.10 3.69
N ASN A 297 2.93 12.81 2.68
CA ASN A 297 4.36 12.88 2.42
C ASN A 297 4.73 14.26 1.86
N LEU A 298 6.01 14.45 1.52
CA LEU A 298 6.50 15.73 0.98
C LEU A 298 5.93 16.06 -0.41
N ILE A 299 5.34 15.07 -1.10
CA ILE A 299 4.85 15.19 -2.48
C ILE A 299 3.34 15.48 -2.50
N ILE A 300 2.59 14.80 -1.63
CA ILE A 300 1.15 14.89 -1.44
C ILE A 300 0.91 15.55 -0.06
N LYS A 301 0.61 16.85 -0.08
CA LYS A 301 0.40 17.64 1.15
C LYS A 301 -0.92 17.30 1.84
N GLU A 302 -1.93 16.90 1.08
CA GLU A 302 -3.22 16.46 1.62
C GLU A 302 -3.07 15.12 2.35
N LYS A 303 -3.67 14.98 3.54
CA LYS A 303 -3.71 13.70 4.26
C LYS A 303 -4.80 12.81 3.68
N ILE A 304 -4.42 11.76 2.97
CA ILE A 304 -5.36 10.74 2.48
C ILE A 304 -5.69 9.79 3.63
N LYS A 305 -6.95 9.75 4.04
CA LYS A 305 -7.45 8.90 5.14
C LYS A 305 -8.34 7.78 4.64
N GLU A 306 -9.08 8.03 3.58
CA GLU A 306 -10.09 7.10 3.05
C GLU A 306 -9.90 6.91 1.55
N ILE A 307 -10.14 5.69 1.09
CA ILE A 307 -10.14 5.32 -0.32
C ILE A 307 -11.50 4.71 -0.63
N TYR A 308 -12.14 5.22 -1.66
CA TYR A 308 -13.40 4.72 -2.19
C TYR A 308 -13.12 4.03 -3.50
N PHE A 309 -13.79 2.92 -3.75
CA PHE A 309 -13.76 2.26 -5.05
C PHE A 309 -15.17 2.13 -5.60
N SER A 310 -15.33 2.32 -6.90
CA SER A 310 -16.60 2.22 -7.60
C SER A 310 -16.42 1.44 -8.90
N GLY A 311 -17.39 0.57 -9.18
CA GLY A 311 -17.45 -0.18 -10.43
C GLY A 311 -16.20 -1.01 -10.73
N LEU A 312 -15.48 -1.50 -9.72
CA LEU A 312 -14.27 -2.30 -9.91
C LEU A 312 -14.63 -3.70 -10.39
N GLU A 313 -14.20 -4.07 -11.58
CA GLU A 313 -14.04 -5.46 -11.97
C GLU A 313 -12.85 -6.05 -11.22
N ILE A 314 -13.04 -7.19 -10.55
CA ILE A 314 -12.01 -7.84 -9.75
C ILE A 314 -11.86 -9.31 -10.15
N LYS A 315 -10.63 -9.80 -10.14
CA LYS A 315 -10.28 -11.22 -10.27
C LYS A 315 -9.15 -11.55 -9.30
N THR A 316 -9.40 -12.50 -8.42
CA THR A 316 -8.47 -12.90 -7.36
C THR A 316 -8.29 -14.41 -7.32
N VAL A 317 -7.07 -14.85 -7.03
CA VAL A 317 -6.72 -16.26 -6.77
C VAL A 317 -5.88 -16.32 -5.50
N LEU A 318 -6.28 -17.18 -4.56
CA LEU A 318 -5.69 -17.39 -3.25
C LEU A 318 -5.30 -18.86 -3.13
N LYS A 319 -3.99 -19.11 -3.07
CA LYS A 319 -3.38 -20.44 -2.90
C LYS A 319 -2.32 -20.37 -1.79
N PRO A 320 -1.89 -21.51 -1.22
CA PRO A 320 -0.75 -21.55 -0.33
C PRO A 320 0.46 -20.79 -0.90
N LYS A 321 0.93 -19.76 -0.19
CA LYS A 321 2.08 -18.92 -0.56
C LYS A 321 1.95 -18.17 -1.89
N TYR A 322 0.75 -18.11 -2.49
CA TYR A 322 0.51 -17.40 -3.73
C TYR A 322 -0.83 -16.68 -3.71
N ILE A 323 -0.81 -15.36 -3.89
CA ILE A 323 -2.00 -14.53 -4.03
C ILE A 323 -1.84 -13.71 -5.31
N SER A 324 -2.85 -13.71 -6.17
CA SER A 324 -2.91 -12.79 -7.31
C SER A 324 -4.20 -12.02 -7.30
N LEU A 325 -4.11 -10.71 -7.50
CA LEU A 325 -5.22 -9.77 -7.59
C LEU A 325 -5.07 -9.01 -8.91
N LYS A 326 -6.16 -8.90 -9.66
CA LYS A 326 -6.30 -7.99 -10.78
C LYS A 326 -7.59 -7.21 -10.61
N SER A 327 -7.54 -5.90 -10.79
CA SER A 327 -8.73 -5.07 -10.72
C SER A 327 -8.67 -3.87 -11.66
N LEU A 328 -9.81 -3.52 -12.25
CA LEU A 328 -9.99 -2.38 -13.13
C LEU A 328 -11.28 -1.65 -12.77
N GLY A 329 -11.24 -0.33 -12.69
CA GLY A 329 -12.43 0.50 -12.48
C GLY A 329 -12.05 1.87 -11.95
N GLU A 330 -12.75 2.35 -10.93
CA GLU A 330 -12.58 3.72 -10.45
C GLU A 330 -12.26 3.78 -8.94
N TYR A 331 -11.49 4.80 -8.57
CA TYR A 331 -11.17 5.10 -7.18
C TYR A 331 -11.37 6.59 -6.88
N SER A 332 -11.56 6.91 -5.60
CA SER A 332 -11.61 8.28 -5.08
C SER A 332 -10.86 8.36 -3.76
N LEU A 333 -10.17 9.48 -3.53
CA LEU A 333 -9.41 9.75 -2.31
C LEU A 333 -10.16 10.76 -1.45
N ASN A 334 -10.45 10.39 -0.19
CA ASN A 334 -11.23 11.20 0.75
C ASN A 334 -12.64 11.58 0.24
N GLY A 335 -13.23 10.81 -0.70
CA GLY A 335 -14.62 10.98 -1.14
C GLY A 335 -14.83 12.10 -2.18
N SER A 336 -13.80 12.47 -2.93
CA SER A 336 -13.90 13.40 -4.06
C SER A 336 -14.27 12.73 -5.38
N ASP A 337 -13.95 13.40 -6.49
CA ASP A 337 -14.08 12.89 -7.84
C ASP A 337 -13.37 11.54 -8.03
N TYR A 338 -14.03 10.70 -8.84
CA TYR A 338 -13.54 9.39 -9.20
C TYR A 338 -12.56 9.47 -10.38
N SER A 339 -11.56 8.61 -10.35
CA SER A 339 -10.53 8.48 -11.39
C SER A 339 -10.29 7.02 -11.71
N LYS A 340 -9.80 6.76 -12.92
CA LYS A 340 -9.52 5.40 -13.37
C LYS A 340 -8.34 4.79 -12.62
N ILE A 341 -8.45 3.51 -12.32
CA ILE A 341 -7.38 2.68 -11.75
C ILE A 341 -7.38 1.29 -12.38
N ASN A 342 -6.19 0.81 -12.69
CA ASN A 342 -5.88 -0.57 -13.04
C ASN A 342 -4.78 -1.05 -12.08
N LEU A 343 -5.03 -2.15 -11.39
CA LEU A 343 -4.12 -2.70 -10.39
C LEU A 343 -3.93 -4.20 -10.62
N GLU A 344 -2.68 -4.61 -10.79
CA GLU A 344 -2.28 -6.01 -10.76
C GLU A 344 -1.28 -6.21 -9.62
N ASN A 345 -1.56 -7.15 -8.74
CA ASN A 345 -0.67 -7.48 -7.64
C ASN A 345 -0.49 -8.99 -7.52
N THR A 346 0.74 -9.43 -7.30
CA THR A 346 1.07 -10.83 -7.05
C THR A 346 1.96 -10.94 -5.83
N PHE A 347 1.55 -11.75 -4.86
CA PHE A 347 2.35 -12.16 -3.71
C PHE A 347 2.78 -13.60 -3.93
N LYS A 348 4.09 -13.86 -3.96
CA LYS A 348 4.66 -15.21 -4.02
C LYS A 348 5.70 -15.36 -2.91
N ASN A 349 5.39 -16.17 -1.89
CA ASN A 349 6.12 -16.17 -0.62
C ASN A 349 6.17 -14.73 -0.04
N ASP A 350 7.38 -14.19 0.16
CA ASP A 350 7.61 -12.82 0.64
C ASP A 350 7.76 -11.78 -0.49
N LEU A 351 7.66 -12.19 -1.76
CA LEU A 351 7.85 -11.30 -2.91
C LEU A 351 6.51 -10.69 -3.34
N VAL A 352 6.48 -9.37 -3.44
CA VAL A 352 5.36 -8.58 -3.97
C VAL A 352 5.74 -8.03 -5.34
N ASN A 353 4.95 -8.32 -6.38
CA ASN A 353 5.03 -7.60 -7.65
C ASN A 353 3.73 -6.85 -7.87
N LEU A 354 3.83 -5.52 -7.86
CA LEU A 354 2.72 -4.59 -7.94
C LEU A 354 2.87 -3.76 -9.22
N LYS A 355 1.83 -3.75 -10.05
CA LYS A 355 1.67 -2.84 -11.17
C LYS A 355 0.40 -2.03 -10.94
N ILE A 356 0.50 -0.71 -11.00
CA ILE A 356 -0.63 0.18 -10.88
C ILE A 356 -0.55 1.22 -12.00
N ASP A 357 -1.63 1.36 -12.75
CA ASP A 357 -1.85 2.46 -13.69
C ASP A 357 -3.08 3.23 -13.21
N PHE A 358 -2.96 4.52 -12.94
CA PHE A 358 -4.06 5.33 -12.42
C PHE A 358 -3.99 6.79 -12.88
N ASP A 359 -5.16 7.40 -12.96
CA ASP A 359 -5.30 8.84 -13.18
C ASP A 359 -5.32 9.56 -11.83
N TYR A 360 -4.58 10.66 -11.70
CA TYR A 360 -4.39 11.41 -10.45
C TYR A 360 -4.87 12.85 -10.59
N LEU A 361 -5.92 13.20 -9.85
CA LEU A 361 -6.55 14.52 -9.92
C LEU A 361 -6.01 15.52 -8.91
N ARG A 362 -5.46 15.10 -7.77
CA ARG A 362 -5.10 16.01 -6.66
C ARG A 362 -3.86 16.86 -6.89
N ASP A 363 -3.69 17.88 -6.06
CA ASP A 363 -2.48 18.69 -5.97
C ASP A 363 -1.25 17.84 -5.66
N LEU A 364 -0.14 18.13 -6.35
CA LEU A 364 1.14 17.47 -6.13
C LEU A 364 2.29 18.46 -6.29
N GLU A 365 3.26 18.42 -5.39
CA GLU A 365 4.41 19.33 -5.41
C GLU A 365 5.74 18.57 -5.30
N LEU A 366 6.69 18.92 -6.15
CA LEU A 366 8.03 18.38 -6.16
C LEU A 366 9.04 19.52 -6.02
N ASP A 367 9.30 19.90 -4.76
CA ASP A 367 10.16 21.04 -4.38
C ASP A 367 11.54 21.01 -5.06
N LEU A 368 12.16 19.81 -5.17
CA LEU A 368 13.51 19.65 -5.73
C LEU A 368 13.63 20.12 -7.19
N ILE A 369 12.54 20.02 -7.95
CA ILE A 369 12.48 20.42 -9.36
C ILE A 369 11.50 21.58 -9.60
N ASN A 370 11.01 22.23 -8.54
CA ASN A 370 10.06 23.34 -8.64
C ASN A 370 8.83 23.03 -9.50
N TYR A 371 8.35 21.78 -9.45
CA TYR A 371 7.16 21.35 -10.18
C TYR A 371 5.96 21.33 -9.26
N LYS A 372 4.85 21.92 -9.71
CA LYS A 372 3.57 21.88 -9.03
C LYS A 372 2.49 21.51 -10.03
N LYS A 373 1.74 20.47 -9.72
CA LYS A 373 0.49 20.07 -10.37
C LYS A 373 -0.66 20.61 -9.53
N ASN A 374 -1.64 21.22 -10.19
CA ASN A 374 -2.87 21.69 -9.57
C ASN A 374 -4.04 20.71 -9.80
N GLU A 375 -5.10 20.80 -9.01
CA GLU A 375 -6.30 19.95 -9.12
C GLU A 375 -6.96 19.97 -10.51
N ASN A 376 -6.90 21.11 -11.21
CA ASN A 376 -7.52 21.30 -12.54
C ASN A 376 -6.81 20.55 -13.69
N SER A 377 -5.80 19.72 -13.39
CA SER A 377 -5.03 18.98 -14.39
C SER A 377 -4.97 17.51 -14.01
N ASN A 378 -5.34 16.61 -14.93
CA ASN A 378 -5.23 15.17 -14.69
C ASN A 378 -3.83 14.67 -15.05
N ALA A 379 -3.25 13.84 -14.19
CA ALA A 379 -1.97 13.18 -14.45
C ALA A 379 -2.15 11.67 -14.58
N SER A 380 -1.63 11.08 -15.65
CA SER A 380 -1.56 9.63 -15.79
C SER A 380 -0.29 9.11 -15.13
N VAL A 381 -0.43 8.12 -14.24
CA VAL A 381 0.66 7.56 -13.45
C VAL A 381 0.72 6.05 -13.64
N GLN A 382 1.87 5.55 -14.07
CA GLN A 382 2.17 4.11 -14.18
C GLN A 382 3.32 3.78 -13.24
N ILE A 383 3.14 2.76 -12.39
CA ILE A 383 4.11 2.32 -11.40
C ILE A 383 4.24 0.79 -11.45
N ASN A 384 5.48 0.30 -11.57
CA ASN A 384 5.81 -1.11 -11.46
C ASN A 384 6.86 -1.31 -10.37
N ILE A 385 6.45 -1.96 -9.28
CA ILE A 385 7.26 -2.20 -8.08
C ILE A 385 7.42 -3.70 -7.86
N LYS A 386 8.66 -4.11 -7.62
CA LYS A 386 8.98 -5.40 -7.00
C LYS A 386 9.53 -5.15 -5.61
N LYS A 387 8.95 -5.77 -4.59
CA LYS A 387 9.36 -5.61 -3.20
C LYS A 387 9.61 -6.98 -2.57
N ASP A 388 10.69 -7.08 -1.82
CA ASP A 388 10.95 -8.16 -0.88
C ASP A 388 11.00 -7.60 0.56
N LYS A 389 11.46 -8.40 1.54
CA LYS A 389 11.53 -8.00 2.95
C LYS A 389 12.35 -6.72 3.22
N LYS A 390 13.39 -6.43 2.45
CA LYS A 390 14.33 -5.30 2.70
C LYS A 390 14.51 -4.38 1.50
N THR A 391 14.20 -4.85 0.29
CA THR A 391 14.47 -4.13 -0.95
C THR A 391 13.18 -3.77 -1.67
N ILE A 392 13.19 -2.58 -2.28
CA ILE A 392 12.14 -2.08 -3.16
C ILE A 392 12.83 -1.75 -4.49
N ASN A 393 12.39 -2.38 -5.56
CA ASN A 393 12.80 -2.09 -6.91
C ASN A 393 11.63 -1.45 -7.65
N ILE A 394 11.73 -0.16 -7.93
CA ILE A 394 10.82 0.54 -8.84
C ILE A 394 11.35 0.28 -10.25
N ASN A 395 10.83 -0.76 -10.89
CA ASN A 395 11.20 -1.13 -12.25
C ASN A 395 10.89 -0.02 -13.24
N LYS A 396 9.73 0.63 -13.07
CA LYS A 396 9.28 1.76 -13.89
C LYS A 396 8.35 2.65 -13.08
N LEU A 397 8.55 3.95 -13.16
CA LEU A 397 7.57 4.96 -12.79
C LEU A 397 7.48 5.95 -13.94
N ASN A 398 6.28 6.16 -14.47
CA ASN A 398 6.00 7.14 -15.49
C ASN A 398 4.85 8.03 -15.02
N PHE A 399 5.11 9.33 -14.93
CA PHE A 399 4.15 10.34 -14.58
C PHE A 399 4.03 11.31 -15.75
N LYS A 400 2.81 11.52 -16.25
CA LYS A 400 2.53 12.42 -17.37
C LYS A 400 1.34 13.32 -17.06
N GLU A 401 1.54 14.63 -17.11
CA GLU A 401 0.50 15.64 -16.97
C GLU A 401 0.67 16.66 -18.10
N LYS A 402 -0.27 16.69 -19.06
CA LYS A 402 -0.15 17.48 -20.30
C LYS A 402 1.18 17.18 -21.01
N ASN A 403 2.08 18.17 -21.06
CA ASN A 403 3.42 18.10 -21.65
C ASN A 403 4.52 17.79 -20.62
N ASN A 404 4.18 17.74 -19.34
CA ASN A 404 5.10 17.44 -18.25
C ASN A 404 5.26 15.92 -18.11
N ILE A 405 6.51 15.46 -18.05
CA ILE A 405 6.88 14.04 -17.98
C ILE A 405 7.95 13.84 -16.91
N ILE A 406 7.74 12.85 -16.05
CA ILE A 406 8.73 12.36 -15.09
C ILE A 406 8.80 10.84 -15.22
N GLU A 407 9.95 10.33 -15.66
CA GLU A 407 10.20 8.89 -15.84
C GLU A 407 11.34 8.45 -14.93
N ILE A 408 11.19 7.29 -14.28
CA ILE A 408 12.22 6.65 -13.46
C ILE A 408 12.28 5.17 -13.82
N ASP A 409 13.46 4.69 -14.19
CA ASP A 409 13.72 3.30 -14.54
C ASP A 409 14.68 2.64 -13.53
N ASN A 410 14.30 1.44 -13.08
CA ASN A 410 15.10 0.55 -12.23
C ASN A 410 15.74 1.21 -10.99
N LEU A 411 14.95 1.98 -10.24
CA LEU A 411 15.37 2.58 -8.97
C LEU A 411 15.27 1.56 -7.82
N LYS A 412 16.42 1.21 -7.24
CA LYS A 412 16.56 0.24 -6.15
C LYS A 412 16.81 0.92 -4.82
N LEU A 413 15.99 0.58 -3.84
CA LEU A 413 16.09 1.02 -2.46
C LEU A 413 16.32 -0.18 -1.54
N ARG A 414 17.11 -0.01 -0.48
CA ARG A 414 17.22 -0.94 0.64
C ARG A 414 17.10 -0.17 1.94
N ASP A 415 16.16 -0.58 2.80
CA ASP A 415 15.85 0.13 4.06
C ASP A 415 15.62 1.64 3.83
N ASN A 416 14.87 1.98 2.78
CA ASN A 416 14.60 3.36 2.32
C ASN A 416 15.83 4.18 1.88
N LYS A 417 16.99 3.55 1.67
CA LYS A 417 18.20 4.19 1.14
C LYS A 417 18.43 3.81 -0.31
N LEU A 418 18.85 4.77 -1.12
CA LEU A 418 19.15 4.56 -2.53
C LEU A 418 20.36 3.64 -2.67
N LEU A 419 20.19 2.53 -3.41
CA LEU A 419 21.28 1.64 -3.81
C LEU A 419 21.76 1.97 -5.22
N SER A 420 20.84 2.06 -6.16
CA SER A 420 21.13 2.32 -7.57
C SER A 420 19.90 2.81 -8.31
N PHE A 421 20.10 3.40 -9.47
CA PHE A 421 19.05 3.68 -10.45
C PHE A 421 19.66 3.53 -11.85
N GLU A 422 18.84 3.29 -12.87
CA GLU A 422 19.32 3.23 -14.25
C GLU A 422 19.16 4.58 -14.94
N LYS A 423 17.93 5.10 -14.96
CA LYS A 423 17.59 6.33 -15.67
C LYS A 423 16.52 7.12 -14.93
N ILE A 424 16.66 8.44 -14.95
CA ILE A 424 15.61 9.39 -14.55
C ILE A 424 15.50 10.43 -15.66
N LYS A 425 14.30 10.77 -16.09
CA LYS A 425 14.07 11.84 -17.08
C LYS A 425 13.02 12.78 -16.53
N VAL A 426 13.31 14.09 -16.62
CA VAL A 426 12.41 15.14 -16.17
C VAL A 426 12.28 16.16 -17.30
N ALA A 427 11.07 16.28 -17.83
CA ALA A 427 10.69 17.28 -18.82
C ALA A 427 9.47 18.01 -18.30
N THR A 428 9.65 19.22 -17.78
CA THR A 428 8.57 20.11 -17.33
C THR A 428 8.77 21.50 -17.91
N GLU A 429 7.81 22.42 -17.72
CA GLU A 429 7.96 23.82 -18.16
C GLU A 429 9.29 24.47 -17.70
N ARG A 430 9.75 24.11 -16.50
CA ARG A 430 10.93 24.68 -15.85
C ARG A 430 12.19 23.83 -15.98
N ASN A 431 12.09 22.57 -16.39
CA ASN A 431 13.21 21.62 -16.36
C ASN A 431 13.22 20.73 -17.61
N ASN A 432 14.40 20.44 -18.14
CA ASN A 432 14.55 19.45 -19.20
C ASN A 432 15.93 18.78 -19.07
N PHE A 433 15.96 17.61 -18.44
CA PHE A 433 17.18 16.86 -18.17
C PHE A 433 16.95 15.37 -18.00
N PHE A 434 18.04 14.62 -18.06
CA PHE A 434 18.09 13.22 -17.69
C PHE A 434 19.25 12.95 -16.74
N MET A 435 19.09 11.88 -15.96
CA MET A 435 20.12 11.30 -15.12
C MET A 435 20.31 9.85 -15.53
N GLN A 436 21.55 9.39 -15.60
CA GLN A 436 21.89 7.99 -15.85
C GLN A 436 22.81 7.48 -14.75
N GLY A 437 22.44 6.35 -14.15
CA GLY A 437 23.25 5.65 -13.17
C GLY A 437 24.05 4.50 -13.79
N GLY A 438 24.98 3.94 -13.03
CA GLY A 438 25.89 2.88 -13.50
C GLY A 438 27.29 3.04 -12.90
N LYS A 439 28.33 2.88 -13.72
CA LYS A 439 29.74 3.10 -13.30
C LYS A 439 30.03 4.56 -12.91
N LYS A 440 29.32 5.50 -13.55
CA LYS A 440 29.33 6.93 -13.22
C LYS A 440 27.89 7.44 -13.21
N ILE A 441 27.62 8.43 -12.38
CA ILE A 441 26.35 9.18 -12.39
C ILE A 441 26.50 10.32 -13.39
N LEU A 442 25.65 10.34 -14.41
CA LEU A 442 25.62 11.38 -15.42
C LEU A 442 24.34 12.18 -15.29
N ILE A 443 24.41 13.50 -15.20
CA ILE A 443 23.25 14.41 -15.17
C ILE A 443 23.41 15.41 -16.30
N LYS A 444 22.55 15.37 -17.32
CA LYS A 444 22.63 16.29 -18.46
C LYS A 444 21.29 16.89 -18.82
N GLY A 445 21.28 18.17 -19.17
CA GLY A 445 20.04 18.86 -19.55
C GLY A 445 20.20 20.21 -20.22
N SER A 446 19.14 20.66 -20.87
CA SER A 446 19.10 22.01 -21.45
C SER A 446 18.65 23.07 -20.44
N LYS A 447 17.89 22.68 -19.41
CA LYS A 447 17.28 23.58 -18.44
C LYS A 447 17.11 22.90 -17.06
N PHE A 448 17.44 23.60 -15.98
CA PHE A 448 17.13 23.20 -14.62
C PHE A 448 16.75 24.43 -13.77
N ASP A 449 15.67 24.34 -12.99
CA ASP A 449 15.32 25.37 -12.03
C ASP A 449 15.84 24.96 -10.64
N ALA A 450 16.92 25.59 -10.20
CA ALA A 450 17.58 25.36 -8.92
C ALA A 450 17.14 26.39 -7.85
N SER A 451 16.09 27.17 -8.08
CA SER A 451 15.69 28.28 -7.17
C SER A 451 15.42 27.82 -5.72
N ASN A 452 14.98 26.58 -5.51
CA ASN A 452 14.73 25.99 -4.19
C ASN A 452 15.82 24.99 -3.74
N LEU A 453 16.90 24.81 -4.52
CA LEU A 453 17.91 23.80 -4.25
C LEU A 453 18.64 24.06 -2.91
N THR A 454 19.00 25.32 -2.64
CA THR A 454 19.67 25.74 -1.40
C THR A 454 18.81 25.47 -0.16
N LYS A 455 17.51 25.78 -0.22
CA LYS A 455 16.53 25.46 0.82
C LYS A 455 16.41 23.95 1.04
N PHE A 456 16.38 23.16 -0.03
CA PHE A 456 16.32 21.70 0.06
C PHE A 456 17.57 21.11 0.73
N LEU A 457 18.77 21.60 0.37
CA LEU A 457 20.03 21.15 0.96
C LEU A 457 20.14 21.53 2.45
N ASN A 458 19.65 22.72 2.83
CA ASN A 458 19.69 23.18 4.22
C ASN A 458 18.67 22.46 5.14
N ASN A 459 17.56 21.96 4.59
CA ASN A 459 16.51 21.29 5.36
C ASN A 459 16.76 19.78 5.59
N GLN A 460 17.84 19.20 5.06
CA GLN A 460 18.15 17.79 5.30
C GLN A 460 18.61 17.54 6.75
N THR A 461 17.70 17.03 7.58
CA THR A 461 17.98 16.52 8.91
C THR A 461 18.59 15.12 8.83
N ASN A 462 19.82 14.93 9.33
CA ASN A 462 20.54 13.69 9.76
C ASN A 462 20.39 12.32 9.04
N HIS A 463 19.52 12.14 8.05
CA HIS A 463 19.27 10.89 7.34
C HIS A 463 19.82 10.98 5.91
N ASN A 464 21.08 10.59 5.74
CA ASN A 464 21.71 10.49 4.43
C ASN A 464 21.12 9.32 3.63
N SER A 465 20.09 9.60 2.82
CA SER A 465 19.44 8.62 1.92
C SER A 465 20.36 8.10 0.82
N LEU A 466 21.46 8.82 0.55
CA LEU A 466 22.48 8.49 -0.44
C LEU A 466 23.70 7.76 0.15
N LYS A 467 23.66 7.33 1.42
CA LYS A 467 24.81 6.73 2.13
C LYS A 467 25.46 5.56 1.39
N ASN A 468 24.72 4.83 0.56
CA ASN A 468 25.23 3.67 -0.17
C ASN A 468 25.85 4.04 -1.54
N ILE A 469 25.77 5.30 -1.96
CA ILE A 469 26.28 5.76 -3.26
C ILE A 469 27.77 6.03 -3.17
N ASN A 470 28.54 5.32 -4.01
CA ASN A 470 29.96 5.55 -4.26
C ASN A 470 30.17 5.58 -5.77
N SER A 471 30.40 6.75 -6.35
CA SER A 471 30.48 6.91 -7.81
C SER A 471 31.18 8.21 -8.20
N ASN A 472 31.80 8.20 -9.37
CA ASN A 472 32.11 9.44 -10.08
C ASN A 472 30.79 10.08 -10.55
N ILE A 473 30.72 11.40 -10.59
CA ILE A 473 29.56 12.16 -11.04
C ILE A 473 29.96 13.24 -12.04
N GLU A 474 29.18 13.38 -13.09
CA GLU A 474 29.31 14.42 -14.13
C GLU A 474 27.96 15.12 -14.27
N ILE A 475 27.95 16.44 -14.11
CA ILE A 475 26.77 17.29 -14.28
C ILE A 475 27.06 18.28 -15.41
N ASP A 476 26.13 18.43 -16.36
CA ASP A 476 26.27 19.31 -17.52
C ASP A 476 24.91 19.93 -17.87
N PHE A 477 24.79 21.25 -17.67
CA PHE A 477 23.57 22.00 -17.93
C PHE A 477 23.85 23.22 -18.80
N LYS A 478 23.06 23.38 -19.86
CA LYS A 478 23.12 24.61 -20.69
C LYS A 478 22.62 25.84 -19.94
N ASN A 479 21.52 25.72 -19.19
CA ASN A 479 20.92 26.81 -18.43
C ASN A 479 20.41 26.31 -17.08
N ILE A 480 20.81 26.99 -16.01
CA ILE A 480 20.30 26.80 -14.65
C ILE A 480 19.71 28.12 -14.18
N LYS A 481 18.46 28.13 -13.75
CA LYS A 481 17.88 29.24 -13.00
C LYS A 481 18.26 29.07 -11.53
N VAL A 482 19.00 30.01 -10.97
CA VAL A 482 19.41 30.00 -9.56
C VAL A 482 18.54 30.99 -8.77
N PRO A 483 18.62 31.04 -7.42
CA PRO A 483 17.86 31.99 -6.62
C PRO A 483 18.02 33.44 -7.08
N MET A 484 17.03 34.28 -6.76
CA MET A 484 16.94 35.69 -7.22
C MET A 484 16.77 35.87 -8.73
N SER A 485 16.32 34.83 -9.44
CA SER A 485 16.08 34.84 -10.89
C SER A 485 17.33 35.04 -11.75
N GLU A 486 18.51 34.84 -11.17
CA GLU A 486 19.77 34.83 -11.91
C GLU A 486 19.87 33.57 -12.78
N LYS A 487 20.64 33.66 -13.88
CA LYS A 487 20.83 32.57 -14.83
C LYS A 487 22.30 32.17 -14.88
N LEU A 488 22.57 30.89 -14.68
CA LEU A 488 23.89 30.30 -14.84
C LEU A 488 23.90 29.42 -16.11
N GLN A 489 24.75 29.76 -17.05
CA GLN A 489 24.90 29.10 -18.35
C GLN A 489 26.10 28.15 -18.34
N ASN A 490 26.06 27.15 -19.22
CA ASN A 490 27.17 26.23 -19.51
C ASN A 490 27.82 25.65 -18.24
N PHE A 491 26.99 25.30 -17.24
CA PHE A 491 27.47 24.77 -15.98
C PHE A 491 27.94 23.33 -16.15
N LYS A 492 29.19 23.06 -15.80
CA LYS A 492 29.77 21.72 -15.80
C LYS A 492 30.38 21.40 -14.45
N LEU A 493 30.12 20.22 -13.91
CA LEU A 493 30.73 19.71 -12.69
C LEU A 493 31.27 18.29 -12.91
N LEU A 494 32.51 18.07 -12.52
CA LEU A 494 33.13 16.76 -12.39
C LEU A 494 33.40 16.50 -10.91
N GLY A 495 32.94 15.37 -10.40
CA GLY A 495 33.09 15.07 -8.98
C GLY A 495 33.18 13.58 -8.65
N LYS A 496 33.42 13.32 -7.37
CA LYS A 496 33.42 11.99 -6.77
C LYS A 496 32.57 12.01 -5.51
N ILE A 497 31.67 11.05 -5.40
CA ILE A 497 30.81 10.83 -4.24
C ILE A 497 31.27 9.55 -3.54
N GLU A 498 31.51 9.63 -2.24
CA GLU A 498 31.79 8.48 -1.36
C GLU A 498 30.86 8.53 -0.15
N ARG A 499 30.21 7.41 0.16
CA ARG A 499 29.21 7.28 1.24
C ARG A 499 28.13 8.37 1.18
N GLY A 500 27.71 8.75 -0.03
CA GLY A 500 26.72 9.79 -0.28
C GLY A 500 27.19 11.23 -0.07
N GLN A 501 28.49 11.49 0.10
CA GLN A 501 29.04 12.84 0.23
C GLN A 501 30.10 13.11 -0.85
N PHE A 502 30.20 14.35 -1.29
CA PHE A 502 31.27 14.76 -2.20
C PHE A 502 32.64 14.68 -1.52
N THR A 503 33.61 14.12 -2.24
CA THR A 503 35.05 14.07 -1.87
C THR A 503 35.93 14.77 -2.90
N LYS A 504 35.43 14.96 -4.12
CA LYS A 504 36.04 15.78 -5.16
C LYS A 504 34.97 16.56 -5.91
N ILE A 505 35.22 17.84 -6.16
CA ILE A 505 34.42 18.70 -7.03
C ILE A 505 35.37 19.55 -7.87
N SER A 506 35.06 19.70 -9.14
CA SER A 506 35.61 20.74 -10.02
C SER A 506 34.47 21.17 -10.92
N SER A 507 34.01 22.40 -10.79
CA SER A 507 32.89 22.91 -11.57
C SER A 507 33.07 24.35 -11.99
N LYS A 508 32.54 24.69 -13.15
CA LYS A 508 32.48 26.06 -13.64
C LYS A 508 31.13 26.34 -14.28
N GLY A 509 30.61 27.54 -14.09
CA GLY A 509 29.43 28.06 -14.79
C GLY A 509 29.57 29.54 -15.08
N ASP A 510 28.79 30.04 -16.04
CA ASP A 510 28.89 31.40 -16.59
C ASP A 510 27.59 32.19 -16.32
N PHE A 511 27.69 33.32 -15.62
CA PHE A 511 26.55 34.22 -15.41
C PHE A 511 26.33 35.21 -16.58
N GLY A 512 27.24 35.23 -17.55
CA GLY A 512 27.30 36.21 -18.62
C GLY A 512 28.11 37.45 -18.23
N GLY A 513 28.55 38.21 -19.24
CA GLY A 513 29.32 39.44 -19.01
C GLY A 513 30.68 39.21 -18.32
N ASN A 514 31.32 38.07 -18.59
CA ASN A 514 32.58 37.64 -17.98
C ASN A 514 32.51 37.39 -16.46
N ASN A 515 31.32 37.05 -15.95
CA ASN A 515 31.10 36.69 -14.55
C ASN A 515 30.94 35.17 -14.44
N PHE A 516 31.63 34.52 -13.52
CA PHE A 516 31.60 33.07 -13.39
C PHE A 516 31.38 32.60 -11.96
N LEU A 517 30.95 31.34 -11.85
CA LEU A 517 30.93 30.53 -10.64
C LEU A 517 31.97 29.42 -10.79
N ASP A 518 32.91 29.31 -9.87
CA ASP A 518 33.84 28.19 -9.76
C ASP A 518 33.65 27.52 -8.39
N ILE A 519 33.63 26.18 -8.39
CA ILE A 519 33.58 25.40 -7.16
C ILE A 519 34.60 24.28 -7.27
N SER A 520 35.50 24.23 -6.30
CA SER A 520 36.48 23.16 -6.19
C SER A 520 36.40 22.50 -4.81
N MET A 521 36.56 21.18 -4.78
CA MET A 521 36.70 20.44 -3.54
C MET A 521 37.75 19.35 -3.71
N LYS A 522 38.63 19.22 -2.72
CA LYS A 522 39.60 18.13 -2.62
C LYS A 522 39.57 17.52 -1.23
N LYS A 523 39.55 16.19 -1.16
CA LYS A 523 39.77 15.44 0.07
C LYS A 523 41.27 15.18 0.22
N ASP A 524 41.82 15.51 1.39
CA ASP A 524 43.18 15.15 1.76
C ASP A 524 43.28 13.65 2.07
N LYS A 525 44.37 13.04 1.62
CA LYS A 525 44.61 11.59 1.74
C LYS A 525 44.97 11.20 3.17
N ASP A 526 45.64 12.08 3.90
CA ASP A 526 46.22 11.74 5.20
C ASP A 526 45.28 12.08 6.37
N SER A 527 44.58 13.21 6.31
CA SER A 527 43.72 13.69 7.41
C SER A 527 42.23 13.41 7.25
N GLU A 528 41.79 12.85 6.12
CA GLU A 528 40.36 12.74 5.71
C GLU A 528 39.61 14.09 5.58
N ASN A 529 40.29 15.22 5.81
CA ASN A 529 39.72 16.55 5.70
C ASN A 529 39.34 16.89 4.26
N ARG A 530 38.27 17.65 4.08
CA ARG A 530 37.87 18.17 2.77
C ARG A 530 38.04 19.68 2.72
N TYR A 531 38.73 20.14 1.70
CA TYR A 531 38.93 21.55 1.40
C TYR A 531 37.97 21.93 0.28
N LEU A 532 37.03 22.82 0.57
CA LEU A 532 36.07 23.39 -0.37
C LEU A 532 36.44 24.84 -0.64
N GLU A 533 36.41 25.24 -1.90
CA GLU A 533 36.54 26.62 -2.35
C GLU A 533 35.39 26.93 -3.32
N ILE A 534 34.75 28.08 -3.13
CA ILE A 534 33.69 28.59 -3.99
C ILE A 534 34.06 30.03 -4.34
N TYR A 535 34.27 30.30 -5.62
CA TYR A 535 34.42 31.65 -6.15
C TYR A 535 33.20 32.02 -6.97
N SER A 536 32.67 33.23 -6.80
CA SER A 536 31.55 33.73 -7.61
C SER A 536 31.66 35.23 -7.84
N ASP A 537 31.61 35.67 -9.09
CA ASP A 537 31.50 37.11 -9.41
C ASP A 537 30.12 37.70 -9.07
N ILE A 538 29.12 36.83 -8.81
CA ILE A 538 27.79 37.24 -8.33
C ILE A 538 27.51 36.58 -6.98
N THR A 539 27.42 37.39 -5.94
CA THR A 539 27.25 36.94 -4.54
C THR A 539 25.82 36.46 -4.22
N ARG A 540 24.81 37.19 -4.70
CA ARG A 540 23.41 37.07 -4.24
C ARG A 540 22.82 35.65 -4.32
N PRO A 541 22.95 34.89 -5.42
CA PRO A 541 22.34 33.56 -5.53
C PRO A 541 22.80 32.56 -4.47
N LEU A 542 24.01 32.74 -3.92
CA LEU A 542 24.60 31.84 -2.94
C LEU A 542 24.23 32.21 -1.49
N LEU A 543 23.76 33.44 -1.25
CA LEU A 543 23.54 34.00 0.08
C LEU A 543 22.08 34.14 0.49
N THR A 544 21.12 33.73 -0.36
CA THR A 544 19.68 33.98 -0.14
C THR A 544 19.09 33.42 1.15
N GLU A 545 19.67 32.34 1.68
CA GLU A 545 19.19 31.67 2.90
C GLU A 545 19.64 32.38 4.19
N TYR A 546 20.49 33.40 4.07
CA TYR A 546 21.09 34.11 5.18
C TYR A 546 20.57 35.54 5.24
N ASN A 547 19.55 35.77 6.07
CA ASN A 547 18.91 37.09 6.24
C ASN A 547 19.89 38.24 6.56
N PHE A 548 21.07 37.93 7.11
CA PHE A 548 22.12 38.92 7.36
C PHE A 548 22.61 39.62 6.08
N PHE A 549 22.67 38.92 4.94
CA PHE A 549 23.11 39.48 3.67
C PHE A 549 21.95 40.11 2.86
N LYS A 550 20.76 40.25 3.46
CA LYS A 550 19.64 40.91 2.79
C LYS A 550 20.00 42.37 2.52
N GLY A 551 19.89 42.77 1.26
CA GLY A 551 20.29 44.11 0.79
C GLY A 551 21.72 44.19 0.23
N LEU A 552 22.52 43.12 0.33
CA LEU A 552 23.80 43.05 -0.35
C LEU A 552 23.62 43.08 -1.87
N SER A 553 24.39 43.93 -2.55
CA SER A 553 24.35 44.16 -3.99
C SER A 553 25.75 44.15 -4.59
N GLY A 554 25.92 43.44 -5.71
CA GLY A 554 27.21 43.29 -6.37
C GLY A 554 28.23 42.52 -5.54
N GLY A 555 29.50 42.76 -5.85
CA GLY A 555 30.66 42.19 -5.19
C GLY A 555 31.04 40.78 -5.63
N LYS A 556 32.31 40.43 -5.40
CA LYS A 556 32.90 39.13 -5.71
C LYS A 556 33.05 38.31 -4.43
N LEU A 557 32.62 37.06 -4.47
CA LEU A 557 32.61 36.15 -3.32
C LEU A 557 33.73 35.12 -3.45
N LEU A 558 34.49 34.93 -2.38
CA LEU A 558 35.35 33.78 -2.17
C LEU A 558 34.99 33.13 -0.84
N PHE A 559 34.57 31.87 -0.86
CA PHE A 559 34.30 31.07 0.32
C PHE A 559 35.24 29.88 0.36
N THR A 560 35.95 29.70 1.47
CA THR A 560 36.82 28.55 1.71
C THR A 560 36.36 27.81 2.96
N SER A 561 36.45 26.48 2.96
CA SER A 561 36.04 25.67 4.10
C SER A 561 36.90 24.42 4.25
N VAL A 562 37.41 24.18 5.45
CA VAL A 562 38.01 22.92 5.87
C VAL A 562 36.97 22.14 6.66
N ILE A 563 36.51 21.04 6.10
CA ILE A 563 35.45 20.20 6.66
C ILE A 563 36.07 18.94 7.23
N ASP A 564 36.11 18.87 8.56
CA ASP A 564 36.38 17.67 9.35
C ASP A 564 35.04 16.99 9.71
N LYS A 565 35.07 15.69 9.99
CA LYS A 565 33.91 14.78 10.20
C LYS A 565 32.70 15.44 10.87
N SER A 566 32.88 16.23 11.92
CA SER A 566 31.81 16.89 12.67
C SER A 566 31.88 18.42 12.72
N GLN A 567 32.93 19.03 12.19
CA GLN A 567 33.19 20.46 12.31
C GLN A 567 33.69 21.02 10.98
N SER A 568 33.33 22.27 10.69
CA SER A 568 33.89 22.98 9.54
C SER A 568 34.39 24.36 9.95
N TYR A 569 35.62 24.67 9.55
CA TYR A 569 36.23 25.98 9.67
C TYR A 569 36.16 26.67 8.32
N SER A 570 35.48 27.81 8.23
CA SER A 570 35.23 28.46 6.95
C SER A 570 35.56 29.95 7.01
N LYS A 571 36.06 30.49 5.90
CA LYS A 571 36.27 31.91 5.68
C LYS A 571 35.45 32.36 4.47
N LEU A 572 34.62 33.37 4.65
CA LEU A 572 33.87 34.04 3.57
C LEU A 572 34.49 35.42 3.35
N LYS A 573 34.86 35.73 2.11
CA LYS A 573 35.36 37.03 1.67
C LYS A 573 34.44 37.58 0.58
N ILE A 574 34.00 38.83 0.70
CA ILE A 574 33.27 39.56 -0.35
C ILE A 574 33.95 40.89 -0.61
N GLU A 575 34.30 41.18 -1.85
CA GLU A 575 34.99 42.42 -2.24
C GLU A 575 34.07 43.30 -3.09
N ASN A 576 34.21 44.62 -2.96
CA ASN A 576 33.56 45.64 -3.81
C ASN A 576 32.03 45.49 -3.91
N PHE A 577 31.34 45.56 -2.77
CA PHE A 577 29.87 45.40 -2.71
C PHE A 577 29.18 46.65 -2.15
N LYS A 578 27.85 46.70 -2.30
CA LYS A 578 27.00 47.72 -1.69
C LYS A 578 25.96 47.08 -0.78
N VAL A 579 25.57 47.79 0.27
CA VAL A 579 24.41 47.46 1.11
C VAL A 579 23.30 48.47 0.83
N VAL A 580 22.19 47.99 0.27
CA VAL A 580 21.05 48.79 -0.17
C VAL A 580 19.79 48.26 0.50
N ASN A 581 18.91 49.14 0.99
CA ASN A 581 17.62 48.77 1.57
C ASN A 581 17.73 47.71 2.68
N ALA A 582 18.69 47.89 3.60
CA ALA A 582 18.94 46.98 4.71
C ALA A 582 18.39 47.57 6.03
N PRO A 583 17.18 47.21 6.48
CA PRO A 583 16.53 47.88 7.61
C PRO A 583 17.30 47.77 8.93
N GLY A 584 18.01 46.66 9.14
CA GLY A 584 18.85 46.48 10.33
C GLY A 584 20.04 47.43 10.37
N VAL A 585 20.66 47.70 9.21
CA VAL A 585 21.75 48.67 9.07
C VAL A 585 21.23 50.08 9.24
N VAL A 586 20.09 50.41 8.60
CA VAL A 586 19.40 51.70 8.74
C VAL A 586 19.06 51.98 10.20
N GLN A 587 18.43 51.03 10.90
CA GLN A 587 18.07 51.19 12.31
C GLN A 587 19.30 51.40 13.20
N LEU A 588 20.37 50.63 12.96
CA LEU A 588 21.62 50.76 13.70
C LEU A 588 22.26 52.13 13.47
N LEU A 589 22.25 52.63 12.24
CA LEU A 589 22.78 53.94 11.87
C LEU A 589 21.95 55.10 12.43
N SER A 590 20.63 54.97 12.45
CA SER A 590 19.75 55.99 13.06
C SER A 590 19.94 56.06 14.58
N LEU A 591 20.04 54.93 15.26
CA LEU A 591 20.33 54.89 16.71
C LEU A 591 21.74 55.41 17.04
N ALA A 592 22.64 55.42 16.06
CA ALA A 592 24.01 55.88 16.13
C ALA A 592 24.17 57.39 15.82
N ASP A 593 23.09 58.11 15.57
CA ASP A 593 23.08 59.51 15.09
C ASP A 593 23.84 59.72 13.76
N LEU A 594 23.82 58.70 12.90
CA LEU A 594 24.43 58.70 11.57
C LEU A 594 23.36 58.78 10.48
N GLY A 595 22.46 59.78 10.59
CA GLY A 595 21.28 59.94 9.74
C GLY A 595 21.58 59.94 8.24
N GLY A 596 22.59 60.69 7.78
CA GLY A 596 22.97 60.74 6.37
C GLY A 596 23.44 59.39 5.79
N LEU A 597 24.09 58.54 6.60
CA LEU A 597 24.43 57.18 6.18
C LEU A 597 23.20 56.26 6.16
N ALA A 598 22.23 56.50 7.05
CA ALA A 598 20.95 55.79 7.03
C ALA A 598 20.15 56.14 5.77
N ASP A 599 20.15 57.40 5.34
CA ASP A 599 19.49 57.86 4.10
C ASP A 599 20.18 57.29 2.86
N LEU A 600 21.52 57.31 2.80
CA LEU A 600 22.28 56.65 1.74
C LEU A 600 21.98 55.15 1.65
N SER A 601 21.85 54.45 2.79
CA SER A 601 21.49 53.04 2.80
C SER A 601 20.06 52.77 2.28
N ARG A 602 19.14 53.75 2.33
CA ARG A 602 17.78 53.67 1.76
C ARG A 602 17.75 54.02 0.26
N GLY A 603 18.70 54.84 -0.22
CA GLY A 603 18.85 55.25 -1.61
C GLY A 603 19.97 54.50 -2.34
N ASP A 604 21.06 55.21 -2.66
CA ASP A 604 22.17 54.76 -3.53
C ASP A 604 23.01 53.58 -2.98
N GLY A 605 22.85 53.26 -1.70
CA GLY A 605 23.55 52.19 -0.99
C GLY A 605 24.86 52.62 -0.35
N LEU A 606 25.26 51.89 0.70
CA LEU A 606 26.56 52.04 1.36
C LEU A 606 27.58 51.11 0.69
N SER A 607 28.65 51.67 0.13
CA SER A 607 29.76 50.92 -0.47
C SER A 607 30.69 50.33 0.59
N PHE A 608 31.21 49.14 0.32
CA PHE A 608 32.22 48.45 1.11
C PHE A 608 33.25 47.81 0.17
N ASP A 609 34.52 47.97 0.53
CA ASP A 609 35.65 47.44 -0.22
C ASP A 609 35.84 45.95 0.11
N LEU A 610 35.61 45.56 1.37
CA LEU A 610 35.87 44.20 1.87
C LEU A 610 34.87 43.79 2.95
N LEU A 611 34.45 42.53 2.92
CA LEU A 611 33.81 41.83 4.01
C LEU A 611 34.54 40.50 4.21
N GLU A 612 35.11 40.26 5.39
CA GLU A 612 35.63 38.96 5.80
C GLU A 612 34.83 38.40 6.97
N ILE A 613 34.52 37.10 6.93
CA ILE A 613 33.85 36.39 8.00
C ILE A 613 34.57 35.07 8.27
N ASP A 614 35.11 34.92 9.47
CA ASP A 614 35.65 33.69 10.00
C ASP A 614 34.61 32.96 10.83
N MET A 615 34.28 31.74 10.43
CA MET A 615 33.20 30.97 11.03
C MET A 615 33.58 29.53 11.32
N GLU A 616 33.11 29.03 12.45
CA GLU A 616 33.23 27.63 12.86
C GLU A 616 31.83 27.06 13.03
N LYS A 617 31.55 25.95 12.36
CA LYS A 617 30.26 25.28 12.43
C LYS A 617 30.44 23.88 12.99
N ASN A 618 29.68 23.56 14.02
CA ASN A 618 29.47 22.19 14.49
C ASN A 618 28.00 21.80 14.25
N LYS A 619 27.55 20.65 14.78
CA LYS A 619 26.18 20.15 14.54
C LYS A 619 25.08 21.11 15.00
N ASP A 620 25.29 21.82 16.10
CA ASP A 620 24.21 22.55 16.81
C ASP A 620 24.41 24.07 16.84
N SER A 621 25.60 24.54 16.45
CA SER A 621 25.98 25.96 16.53
C SER A 621 26.89 26.39 15.39
N LEU A 622 26.68 27.64 14.96
CA LEU A 622 27.55 28.40 14.08
C LEU A 622 28.17 29.52 14.91
N LYS A 623 29.47 29.47 15.13
CA LYS A 623 30.24 30.54 15.75
C LYS A 623 30.80 31.43 14.65
N LEU A 624 30.61 32.73 14.79
CA LEU A 624 31.17 33.77 13.92
C LEU A 624 32.30 34.41 14.71
N ASN A 625 33.51 33.87 14.54
CA ASN A 625 34.71 34.28 15.29
C ASN A 625 35.06 35.73 15.01
N GLU A 626 34.98 36.15 13.75
CA GLU A 626 35.24 37.51 13.33
C GLU A 626 34.40 37.83 12.09
N ILE A 627 33.84 39.03 12.05
CA ILE A 627 33.16 39.64 10.90
C ILE A 627 33.75 41.03 10.77
N LEU A 628 34.45 41.28 9.68
CA LEU A 628 35.10 42.56 9.38
C LEU A 628 34.55 43.10 8.07
N ALA A 629 33.84 44.22 8.08
CA ALA A 629 33.44 44.94 6.88
C ALA A 629 34.18 46.29 6.81
N LEU A 630 34.87 46.57 5.72
CA LEU A 630 35.62 47.81 5.49
C LEU A 630 34.97 48.59 4.35
N GLY A 631 34.78 49.89 4.54
CA GLY A 631 34.25 50.78 3.51
C GLY A 631 34.69 52.23 3.71
N PRO A 632 34.53 53.08 2.68
CA PRO A 632 35.04 54.44 2.65
C PRO A 632 34.34 55.40 3.62
N SER A 633 33.11 55.10 4.03
CA SER A 633 32.36 55.91 5.00
C SER A 633 32.41 55.32 6.41
N MET A 634 32.40 53.99 6.51
CA MET A 634 32.36 53.27 7.78
C MET A 634 32.98 51.88 7.68
N SER A 635 33.36 51.32 8.82
CA SER A 635 33.77 49.94 8.99
C SER A 635 32.99 49.30 10.14
N VAL A 636 32.83 47.99 10.08
CA VAL A 636 32.07 47.19 11.04
C VAL A 636 32.94 46.05 11.51
N LEU A 637 33.08 45.91 12.83
CA LEU A 637 33.67 44.72 13.46
C LEU A 637 32.60 44.04 14.29
N MET A 638 32.35 42.74 14.05
CA MET A 638 31.37 41.95 14.79
C MET A 638 31.91 40.55 15.12
N GLU A 639 31.37 39.98 16.17
CA GLU A 639 31.57 38.58 16.55
C GLU A 639 30.26 38.04 17.15
N GLY A 640 30.13 36.72 17.20
CA GLY A 640 29.00 36.11 17.90
C GLY A 640 28.76 34.66 17.55
N TYR A 641 27.52 34.23 17.77
CA TYR A 641 27.11 32.87 17.46
C TYR A 641 25.62 32.80 17.14
N GLN A 642 25.26 31.71 16.47
CA GLN A 642 23.91 31.32 16.16
C GLN A 642 23.73 29.83 16.47
N ASN A 643 22.71 29.50 17.26
CA ASN A 643 22.22 28.13 17.40
C ASN A 643 20.77 28.06 16.92
N LYS A 644 20.08 26.93 17.16
CA LYS A 644 18.70 26.72 16.72
C LYS A 644 17.72 27.76 17.29
N ASP A 645 17.95 28.23 18.51
CA ASP A 645 17.00 29.04 19.27
C ASP A 645 17.37 30.52 19.29
N LEU A 646 18.66 30.84 19.20
CA LEU A 646 19.21 32.14 19.50
C LEU A 646 20.30 32.54 18.50
N THR A 647 20.21 33.76 18.02
CA THR A 647 21.31 34.49 17.41
C THR A 647 21.73 35.61 18.35
N SER A 648 23.02 35.70 18.64
CA SER A 648 23.61 36.75 19.46
C SER A 648 24.89 37.27 18.81
N LEU A 649 24.85 38.49 18.31
CA LEU A 649 25.97 39.20 17.71
C LEU A 649 26.30 40.43 18.54
N ARG A 650 27.57 40.76 18.67
CA ARG A 650 28.05 42.00 19.26
C ARG A 650 29.01 42.64 18.27
N GLY A 651 28.93 43.95 18.11
CA GLY A 651 29.80 44.65 17.19
C GLY A 651 30.10 46.09 17.59
N THR A 652 30.93 46.72 16.77
CA THR A 652 31.28 48.13 16.85
C THR A 652 31.29 48.71 15.44
N LEU A 653 30.56 49.81 15.25
CA LEU A 653 30.64 50.64 14.04
C LEU A 653 31.72 51.71 14.19
N VAL A 654 32.50 51.94 13.14
CA VAL A 654 33.66 52.83 13.16
C VAL A 654 33.66 53.72 11.91
N PRO A 655 33.62 55.05 12.01
CA PRO A 655 33.74 55.93 10.85
C PRO A 655 35.10 55.79 10.15
N ALA A 656 35.14 55.76 8.82
CA ALA A 656 36.34 55.43 8.05
C ALA A 656 37.56 56.32 8.34
N LYS A 657 37.35 57.61 8.67
CA LYS A 657 38.42 58.56 9.05
C LYS A 657 39.23 58.11 10.29
N THR A 658 38.72 57.16 11.07
CA THR A 658 39.35 56.65 12.30
C THR A 658 39.99 55.26 12.14
N LEU A 659 39.91 54.65 10.94
CA LEU A 659 40.29 53.26 10.67
C LEU A 659 41.80 52.99 10.79
N ASN A 660 42.65 53.93 10.33
CA ASN A 660 44.11 53.79 10.32
C ASN A 660 44.72 53.49 11.71
N LYS A 661 44.04 53.85 12.80
CA LYS A 661 44.49 53.60 14.18
C LYS A 661 43.96 52.28 14.78
N MET A 662 42.91 51.67 14.21
CA MET A 662 42.26 50.47 14.77
C MET A 662 42.84 49.15 14.24
N ILE A 663 43.35 49.12 13.00
CA ILE A 663 43.92 47.93 12.34
C ILE A 663 45.20 47.42 13.03
N SER A 664 45.93 48.30 13.74
CA SER A 664 47.15 47.98 14.51
C SER A 664 46.98 46.95 15.65
N LYS A 665 45.76 46.50 15.94
CA LYS A 665 45.44 45.55 17.02
C LYS A 665 44.71 44.28 16.56
N ILE A 666 44.62 44.05 15.26
CA ILE A 666 44.13 42.79 14.68
C ILE A 666 45.30 41.78 14.74
N PRO A 667 45.17 40.63 15.44
CA PRO A 667 46.29 39.73 15.72
C PRO A 667 47.02 39.16 14.49
N VAL A 668 46.42 39.24 13.30
CA VAL A 668 46.96 38.59 12.08
C VAL A 668 47.55 39.58 11.06
N ILE A 669 47.24 40.88 11.14
CA ILE A 669 47.78 41.91 10.22
C ILE A 669 48.77 42.87 10.93
N GLY A 670 48.99 42.71 12.23
CA GLY A 670 49.71 43.65 13.08
C GLY A 670 51.24 43.65 13.04
N ASN A 671 51.92 43.07 12.04
CA ASN A 671 53.39 42.99 12.02
C ASN A 671 54.12 43.91 11.04
N ILE A 672 53.44 44.85 10.37
CA ILE A 672 54.12 45.82 9.48
C ILE A 672 53.66 47.26 9.80
N VAL A 673 54.52 47.95 10.56
CA VAL A 673 54.80 49.40 10.59
C VAL A 673 53.63 50.38 10.73
N ILE A 674 53.32 50.82 11.98
CA ILE A 674 52.85 52.20 12.30
C ILE A 674 53.35 52.59 13.72
N PRO A 675 53.88 53.81 13.97
CA PRO A 675 54.43 54.23 15.26
C PRO A 675 53.41 54.31 16.41
N LYS A 676 53.86 53.99 17.63
CA LYS A 676 53.12 54.12 18.89
C LYS A 676 53.24 55.55 19.44
N GLU A 677 52.47 56.51 18.93
CA GLU A 677 52.24 57.78 19.65
C GLU A 677 51.10 58.57 19.00
N ALA A 678 50.05 58.83 19.80
CA ALA A 678 49.01 59.87 19.69
C ALA A 678 47.72 59.33 20.32
N GLY A 679 47.55 59.61 21.61
CA GLY A 679 46.28 59.46 22.30
C GLY A 679 45.30 60.53 21.86
N GLU A 680 44.24 60.12 21.18
CA GLU A 680 42.98 60.84 20.99
C GLU A 680 41.86 59.80 20.86
N GLY A 681 40.68 60.10 21.42
CA GLY A 681 39.60 59.15 21.68
C GLY A 681 39.14 58.33 20.46
N LEU A 682 39.09 57.00 20.64
CA LEU A 682 38.45 56.09 19.70
C LEU A 682 36.93 56.17 19.88
N PHE A 683 36.22 56.83 18.97
CA PHE A 683 34.76 56.81 18.92
C PHE A 683 34.29 55.66 18.04
N GLY A 684 33.79 54.59 18.68
CA GLY A 684 33.18 53.45 18.01
C GLY A 684 31.85 53.12 18.67
N ILE A 685 30.80 52.95 17.87
CA ILE A 685 29.44 52.78 18.37
C ILE A 685 29.22 51.29 18.64
N SER A 686 29.25 50.92 19.91
CA SER A 686 29.08 49.54 20.35
C SER A 686 27.61 49.12 20.31
N PHE A 687 27.32 48.02 19.62
CA PHE A 687 25.96 47.49 19.50
C PHE A 687 25.90 45.99 19.78
N LYS A 688 24.69 45.53 20.09
CA LYS A 688 24.36 44.12 20.29
C LYS A 688 23.08 43.79 19.53
N MET A 689 23.08 42.67 18.82
CA MET A 689 21.90 42.11 18.16
C MET A 689 21.58 40.77 18.81
N LYS A 690 20.41 40.62 19.43
CA LYS A 690 20.01 39.37 20.08
C LYS A 690 18.56 39.04 19.80
N GLY A 691 18.26 37.78 19.48
CA GLY A 691 16.89 37.32 19.27
C GLY A 691 16.81 35.95 18.63
N THR A 692 15.58 35.45 18.47
CA THR A 692 15.30 34.21 17.73
C THR A 692 15.33 34.48 16.22
N LYS A 693 15.39 33.41 15.40
CA LYS A 693 15.44 33.53 13.93
C LYS A 693 14.26 34.39 13.42
N GLY A 694 14.58 35.52 12.78
CA GLY A 694 13.59 36.47 12.23
C GLY A 694 13.09 37.55 13.20
N LYS A 695 13.45 37.51 14.48
CA LYS A 695 13.07 38.51 15.52
C LYS A 695 14.30 39.06 16.25
N LEU A 696 15.29 39.51 15.49
CA LEU A 696 16.49 40.14 16.04
C LEU A 696 16.17 41.53 16.58
N LYS A 697 16.52 41.81 17.84
CA LYS A 697 16.47 43.16 18.41
C LYS A 697 17.87 43.74 18.46
N THR A 698 18.03 44.96 17.96
CA THR A 698 19.28 45.72 18.01
C THR A 698 19.25 46.69 19.19
N THR A 699 20.29 46.68 20.02
CA THR A 699 20.49 47.64 21.10
C THR A 699 21.87 48.29 20.97
N ILE A 700 21.94 49.59 21.26
CA ILE A 700 23.19 50.33 21.36
C ILE A 700 23.49 50.57 22.83
N ASN A 701 24.76 50.55 23.22
CA ASN A 701 25.18 50.92 24.57
C ASN A 701 25.82 52.32 24.56
N PRO A 702 25.04 53.39 24.80
CA PRO A 702 25.52 54.77 24.68
C PRO A 702 26.69 55.09 25.62
N ILE A 703 26.72 54.50 26.82
CA ILE A 703 27.84 54.69 27.78
C ILE A 703 29.14 54.13 27.20
N ARG A 704 29.11 52.94 26.58
CA ARG A 704 30.31 52.36 25.91
C ARG A 704 30.69 53.09 24.63
N THR A 705 29.73 53.69 23.94
CA THR A 705 29.96 54.49 22.74
C THR A 705 30.76 55.76 23.02
N LEU A 706 30.59 56.35 24.21
CA LEU A 706 31.25 57.60 24.62
C LEU A 706 32.48 57.39 25.53
N THR A 707 32.71 56.16 26.00
CA THR A 707 33.80 55.85 26.94
C THR A 707 35.07 55.43 26.18
N PRO A 708 36.21 56.14 26.31
CA PRO A 708 37.49 55.71 25.74
C PRO A 708 37.84 54.25 26.05
N ARG A 709 38.37 53.50 25.07
CA ARG A 709 38.63 52.05 25.15
C ARG A 709 39.50 51.63 26.36
N PHE A 710 40.34 52.53 26.89
CA PHE A 710 41.15 52.25 28.09
C PHE A 710 40.29 52.11 29.36
N LEU A 711 39.26 52.96 29.52
CA LEU A 711 38.28 52.86 30.61
C LEU A 711 37.37 51.63 30.45
N GLN A 712 37.04 51.25 29.21
CA GLN A 712 36.28 50.02 28.95
C GLN A 712 37.05 48.76 29.37
N LYS A 713 38.36 48.67 29.10
CA LYS A 713 39.21 47.54 29.50
C LYS A 713 39.28 47.37 31.02
N ILE A 714 39.23 48.46 31.78
CA ILE A 714 39.21 48.44 33.26
C ILE A 714 37.88 47.85 33.76
N ILE A 715 36.76 48.22 33.16
CA ILE A 715 35.42 47.71 33.50
C ILE A 715 35.27 46.22 33.11
N ASP A 716 35.79 45.81 31.95
CA ASP A 716 35.74 44.43 31.47
C ASP A 716 36.64 43.49 32.31
N LYS A 717 37.86 43.92 32.70
CA LYS A 717 38.70 43.15 33.64
C LYS A 717 38.02 42.95 34.99
N LYS A 718 37.27 43.94 35.49
CA LYS A 718 36.49 43.82 36.74
C LYS A 718 35.32 42.84 36.63
N LYS A 719 34.81 42.54 35.42
CA LYS A 719 33.72 41.56 35.21
C LYS A 719 34.18 40.11 35.04
N GLN A 720 35.47 39.86 34.77
CA GLN A 720 36.04 38.51 34.78
C GLN A 720 36.47 38.05 36.19
N VAL A 721 36.47 38.96 37.17
CA VAL A 721 36.63 38.65 38.59
C VAL A 721 35.25 38.71 39.24
N LYS A 722 34.39 37.74 38.90
CA LYS A 722 33.22 37.33 39.69
C LYS A 722 32.67 36.01 39.16
#